data_AF-A0A1V6EIN9-F1
#
_entry.id   AF-A0A1V6EIN9-F1
#
_cell.length_a   1.000
_cell.length_b   1.000
_cell.length_c   1.000
_cell.angle_alpha   90.00
_cell.angle_beta   90.00
_cell.angle_gamma   90.00
#
_symmetry.space_group_name_H-M   'P 1'
#
loop_
_entity.id
_entity.type
_entity.pdbx_description
1 polymer ?
#
loop_
_entity_poly.entity_id
_entity_poly.type
_entity_poly.pdbx_seq_one_letter_code
_entity_poly.pdbx_strand_id
1 'polypeptide(L)'
;MAWRGVVLPDMLPCIINPPSGFIQACGNPPWTATTPGALNPVSWPEWLVQDRDSFRAKRLRQLLREGKRSFRDHQSMLFDVLTPAALDLMPALMRAVETRGDLVQNMHPDFQSGIQLLRDWNYTAETTSPGMTFFHLWLTFCLSQVAKQSIPEADFYAAAVQNAPDAQAVMLKAVEDAANTLRNEYGTLEKPWGSVHVIRRGTREAPIPGALSGEPLFVASDQQYDRGKWVAGYGYGFAMAIQFGEVVESVSLAPFGQSQVAGTAHYDDQLDLMLEKRFKHVRFLQDDILRNARQAFGKTITLFPRGISGAVTLHSDRIIQAALTTAVEAPHPIPEALAPFSLYLQAERSPRGIPVTLTASLQVPPALCDDTVFRALAPYRFEPGLGWTIAAVTRTDVNTRIIHLQDDSLAEWYVILGPREYAIPAAATETAIPANVREAPAGLDALLNEHAAQPVITGRGRLFHLERHDQQPFTDKTETSPLKQAEPDKGTFRLERLDETGKETDADIPAPLKEIPGFVFGPAAKGQAESTVPEQGLSEQDGEEGVPDNGDSGPGTPSSVTTPPEGENTASGTVPEPPAPQPAVVSDTTAAPQEQPSLPDVIPKDPGFVFGPSKGKKNGEDAASKGTRVFNIKRMD
;
A
#
# COMPACT_ATOMS: atom_id res chain seq x y z
N MET A 1 -15.85 11.38 -38.55
CA MET A 1 -16.96 10.88 -37.70
C MET A 1 -16.87 11.60 -36.36
N ALA A 2 -18.00 12.00 -35.77
CA ALA A 2 -18.03 12.59 -34.43
C ALA A 2 -18.65 11.60 -33.44
N TRP A 3 -18.04 11.46 -32.26
CA TRP A 3 -18.61 10.67 -31.16
C TRP A 3 -19.99 11.25 -30.77
N ARG A 4 -21.01 10.39 -30.60
CA ARG A 4 -22.40 10.81 -30.34
C ARG A 4 -22.90 10.47 -28.92
N GLY A 5 -22.09 9.80 -28.11
CA GLY A 5 -22.47 9.37 -26.77
C GLY A 5 -21.33 8.69 -26.03
N VAL A 6 -21.59 8.31 -24.78
CA VAL A 6 -20.67 7.55 -23.92
C VAL A 6 -21.14 6.10 -23.79
N VAL A 7 -20.21 5.18 -23.54
CA VAL A 7 -20.55 3.79 -23.17
C VAL A 7 -21.03 3.80 -21.72
N LEU A 8 -22.22 3.26 -21.46
CA LEU A 8 -22.77 3.19 -20.11
C LEU A 8 -22.03 2.14 -19.26
N PRO A 9 -21.94 2.29 -17.93
CA PRO A 9 -21.23 1.34 -17.06
C PRO A 9 -21.67 -0.13 -17.24
N ASP A 10 -22.97 -0.38 -17.39
CA ASP A 10 -23.52 -1.75 -17.55
C ASP A 10 -23.16 -2.41 -18.89
N MET A 11 -22.61 -1.62 -19.83
CA MET A 11 -22.12 -2.11 -21.13
C MET A 11 -20.62 -2.43 -21.09
N LEU A 12 -19.92 -2.09 -20.00
CA LEU A 12 -18.50 -2.36 -19.84
C LEU A 12 -18.23 -3.81 -19.38
N PRO A 13 -17.07 -4.38 -19.71
CA PRO A 13 -16.63 -5.67 -19.18
C PRO A 13 -16.72 -5.74 -17.65
N CYS A 14 -17.49 -6.68 -17.12
CA CYS A 14 -17.69 -6.85 -15.67
C CYS A 14 -17.64 -8.34 -15.29
N ILE A 15 -16.98 -8.63 -14.17
CA ILE A 15 -16.85 -9.99 -13.63
C ILE A 15 -17.20 -9.93 -12.14
N ILE A 16 -18.12 -10.79 -11.72
CA ILE A 16 -18.53 -10.92 -10.31
C ILE A 16 -18.39 -12.40 -9.93
N ASN A 17 -17.67 -12.67 -8.83
CA ASN A 17 -17.51 -14.00 -8.24
C ASN A 17 -17.19 -15.11 -9.25
N PRO A 18 -16.10 -15.00 -10.04
CA PRO A 18 -15.75 -16.03 -11.01
C PRO A 18 -15.44 -17.36 -10.29
N PRO A 19 -15.69 -18.53 -10.93
CA PRO A 19 -15.43 -19.84 -10.32
C PRO A 19 -13.98 -20.08 -9.87
N SER A 20 -13.03 -19.32 -10.41
CA SER A 20 -11.61 -19.33 -10.03
C SER A 20 -11.36 -18.83 -8.60
N GLY A 21 -12.28 -18.06 -8.03
CA GLY A 21 -12.14 -17.41 -6.73
C GLY A 21 -11.20 -16.20 -6.71
N PHE A 22 -10.77 -15.68 -7.86
CA PHE A 22 -9.95 -14.46 -7.92
C PHE A 22 -10.27 -13.57 -9.12
N ILE A 23 -10.00 -12.27 -8.95
CA ILE A 23 -9.97 -11.26 -10.01
C ILE A 23 -8.66 -10.48 -9.86
N GLN A 24 -8.00 -10.14 -10.97
CA GLN A 24 -6.79 -9.32 -10.98
C GLN A 24 -6.79 -8.32 -12.14
N ALA A 25 -6.16 -7.16 -11.91
CA ALA A 25 -5.94 -6.12 -12.90
C ALA A 25 -4.53 -5.55 -12.72
N CYS A 26 -3.59 -6.00 -13.54
CA CYS A 26 -2.16 -5.69 -13.40
C CYS A 26 -1.52 -5.30 -14.74
N GLY A 27 -2.24 -4.54 -15.57
CA GLY A 27 -1.85 -4.26 -16.96
C GLY A 27 -2.20 -5.43 -17.86
N ASN A 28 -3.46 -5.84 -17.81
CA ASN A 28 -4.02 -6.90 -18.63
C ASN A 28 -5.43 -6.53 -19.04
N PRO A 29 -5.93 -7.07 -20.15
CA PRO A 29 -7.30 -6.83 -20.57
C PRO A 29 -8.32 -7.56 -19.68
N PRO A 30 -9.60 -7.13 -19.67
CA PRO A 30 -10.63 -7.70 -18.81
C PRO A 30 -10.86 -9.20 -18.99
N TRP A 31 -10.67 -9.74 -20.20
CA TRP A 31 -10.85 -11.16 -20.48
C TRP A 31 -9.81 -12.07 -19.82
N THR A 32 -8.66 -11.54 -19.40
CA THR A 32 -7.66 -12.26 -18.59
C THR A 32 -7.64 -11.81 -17.13
N ALA A 33 -8.72 -11.21 -16.61
CA ALA A 33 -8.79 -10.84 -15.19
C ALA A 33 -8.94 -12.05 -14.25
N THR A 34 -9.31 -13.23 -14.78
CA THR A 34 -9.50 -14.49 -14.05
C THR A 34 -9.04 -15.68 -14.90
N THR A 35 -8.96 -16.90 -14.35
CA THR A 35 -8.60 -18.13 -15.08
C THR A 35 -9.50 -19.31 -14.71
N PRO A 36 -10.16 -19.98 -15.70
CA PRO A 36 -10.25 -19.59 -17.12
C PRO A 36 -10.92 -18.22 -17.28
N GLY A 37 -10.69 -17.56 -18.42
CA GLY A 37 -11.28 -16.26 -18.72
C GLY A 37 -12.81 -16.33 -18.70
N ALA A 38 -13.45 -15.31 -18.10
CA ALA A 38 -14.91 -15.28 -17.92
C ALA A 38 -15.64 -14.48 -19.02
N LEU A 39 -14.92 -13.73 -19.84
CA LEU A 39 -15.47 -12.82 -20.85
C LEU A 39 -14.99 -13.21 -22.25
N ASN A 40 -15.87 -13.13 -23.24
CA ASN A 40 -15.51 -13.29 -24.66
C ASN A 40 -15.10 -11.92 -25.24
N PRO A 41 -13.85 -11.71 -25.67
CA PRO A 41 -13.41 -10.42 -26.22
C PRO A 41 -14.25 -9.95 -27.41
N VAL A 42 -14.78 -10.88 -28.22
CA VAL A 42 -15.58 -10.57 -29.43
C VAL A 42 -16.91 -9.89 -29.09
N SER A 43 -17.35 -9.94 -27.83
CA SER A 43 -18.56 -9.23 -27.37
C SER A 43 -18.37 -7.71 -27.25
N TRP A 44 -17.15 -7.20 -27.37
CA TRP A 44 -16.86 -5.76 -27.36
C TRP A 44 -16.13 -5.30 -28.62
N PRO A 45 -16.27 -4.03 -29.02
CA PRO A 45 -15.49 -3.48 -30.12
C PRO A 45 -13.99 -3.54 -29.85
N GLU A 46 -13.19 -3.85 -30.88
CA GLU A 46 -11.74 -4.00 -30.79
C GLU A 46 -11.03 -2.73 -30.24
N TRP A 47 -11.58 -1.55 -30.53
CA TRP A 47 -11.03 -0.28 -30.05
C TRP A 47 -11.25 -0.04 -28.54
N LEU A 48 -12.13 -0.79 -27.87
CA LEU A 48 -12.49 -0.55 -26.47
C LEU A 48 -11.34 -0.88 -25.52
N VAL A 49 -10.59 -1.95 -25.81
CA VAL A 49 -9.50 -2.43 -24.97
C VAL A 49 -8.35 -2.84 -25.88
N GLN A 50 -7.23 -2.11 -25.77
CA GLN A 50 -5.99 -2.40 -26.50
C GLN A 50 -4.88 -2.91 -25.57
N ASP A 51 -5.17 -3.05 -24.27
CA ASP A 51 -4.25 -3.58 -23.28
C ASP A 51 -3.77 -4.97 -23.67
N ARG A 52 -2.45 -5.15 -23.57
CA ARG A 52 -1.81 -6.45 -23.73
C ARG A 52 -1.81 -7.18 -22.41
N ASP A 53 -1.75 -8.51 -22.47
CA ASP A 53 -1.61 -9.32 -21.28
C ASP A 53 -0.14 -9.35 -20.83
N SER A 54 0.19 -8.48 -19.87
CA SER A 54 1.56 -8.33 -19.36
C SER A 54 2.10 -9.61 -18.69
N PHE A 55 3.43 -9.76 -18.71
CA PHE A 55 4.11 -10.85 -17.99
C PHE A 55 3.83 -10.82 -16.49
N ARG A 56 3.69 -9.62 -15.90
CA ARG A 56 3.26 -9.43 -14.52
C ARG A 56 1.88 -10.01 -14.26
N ALA A 57 0.90 -9.71 -15.11
CA ALA A 57 -0.45 -10.28 -14.98
C ALA A 57 -0.45 -11.81 -15.15
N LYS A 58 0.32 -12.33 -16.11
CA LYS A 58 0.53 -13.78 -16.28
C LYS A 58 1.11 -14.43 -15.02
N ARG A 59 2.13 -13.81 -14.41
CA ARG A 59 2.74 -14.26 -13.16
C ARG A 59 1.75 -14.24 -12.00
N LEU A 60 0.98 -13.17 -11.83
CA LEU A 60 -0.03 -13.11 -10.78
C LEU A 60 -1.09 -14.19 -10.96
N ARG A 61 -1.56 -14.44 -12.18
CA ARG A 61 -2.53 -15.52 -12.44
C ARG A 61 -1.93 -16.89 -12.17
N GLN A 62 -0.69 -17.14 -12.57
CA GLN A 62 0.03 -18.37 -12.21
C GLN A 62 0.04 -18.55 -10.69
N LEU A 63 0.41 -17.49 -9.96
CA LEU A 63 0.46 -17.48 -8.51
C LEU A 63 -0.90 -17.61 -7.84
N LEU A 64 -2.00 -17.20 -8.49
CA LEU A 64 -3.37 -17.20 -7.95
C LEU A 64 -4.18 -18.47 -8.31
N ARG A 65 -3.84 -19.17 -9.39
CA ARG A 65 -4.60 -20.32 -9.91
C ARG A 65 -4.68 -21.52 -8.96
N GLU A 66 -3.69 -21.69 -8.07
CA GLU A 66 -3.52 -22.96 -7.34
C GLU A 66 -3.70 -22.86 -5.82
N GLY A 67 -4.74 -23.52 -5.29
CA GLY A 67 -4.88 -23.84 -3.88
C GLY A 67 -5.34 -22.70 -2.96
N LYS A 68 -5.66 -23.06 -1.71
CA LYS A 68 -5.97 -22.09 -0.65
C LYS A 68 -4.68 -21.39 -0.22
N ARG A 69 -4.78 -20.08 0.05
CA ARG A 69 -3.66 -19.25 0.48
C ARG A 69 -3.94 -18.57 1.79
N SER A 70 -2.91 -18.50 2.62
CA SER A 70 -2.94 -17.69 3.83
C SER A 70 -2.84 -16.21 3.50
N PHE A 71 -3.17 -15.36 4.46
CA PHE A 71 -2.96 -13.92 4.34
C PHE A 71 -1.47 -13.57 4.13
N ARG A 72 -0.57 -14.33 4.76
CA ARG A 72 0.88 -14.18 4.59
C ARG A 72 1.35 -14.53 3.17
N ASP A 73 0.74 -15.51 2.52
CA ASP A 73 1.07 -15.85 1.13
C ASP A 73 0.73 -14.67 0.22
N HIS A 74 -0.44 -14.06 0.38
CA HIS A 74 -0.83 -12.87 -0.38
C HIS A 74 0.11 -11.68 -0.13
N GLN A 75 0.49 -11.43 1.13
CA GLN A 75 1.48 -10.40 1.45
C GLN A 75 2.82 -10.63 0.71
N SER A 76 3.27 -11.89 0.65
CA SER A 76 4.54 -12.24 0.02
C SER A 76 4.53 -12.04 -1.49
N MET A 77 3.37 -12.17 -2.15
CA MET A 77 3.23 -11.94 -3.60
C MET A 77 3.52 -10.48 -3.99
N LEU A 78 3.23 -9.52 -3.12
CA LEU A 78 3.56 -8.11 -3.37
C LEU A 78 5.08 -7.88 -3.41
N PHE A 79 5.88 -8.83 -2.94
CA PHE A 79 7.35 -8.73 -2.99
C PHE A 79 7.99 -9.76 -3.93
N ASP A 80 7.20 -10.37 -4.84
CA ASP A 80 7.70 -11.32 -5.83
C ASP A 80 8.52 -10.58 -6.91
N VAL A 81 9.81 -10.89 -6.96
CA VAL A 81 10.81 -10.28 -7.83
C VAL A 81 11.22 -11.22 -8.99
N LEU A 82 10.45 -12.28 -9.23
CA LEU A 82 10.71 -13.16 -10.37
C LEU A 82 10.44 -12.39 -11.65
N THR A 83 11.32 -12.51 -12.64
CA THR A 83 11.21 -11.85 -13.95
C THR A 83 10.52 -12.77 -14.94
N PRO A 84 9.18 -12.70 -15.14
CA PRO A 84 8.47 -13.78 -15.81
C PRO A 84 8.78 -13.85 -17.31
N ALA A 85 9.14 -12.74 -17.96
CA ALA A 85 9.57 -12.76 -19.36
C ALA A 85 10.85 -13.60 -19.56
N ALA A 86 11.75 -13.64 -18.57
CA ALA A 86 12.99 -14.40 -18.67
C ALA A 86 12.73 -15.91 -18.77
N LEU A 87 11.61 -16.41 -18.21
CA LEU A 87 11.24 -17.82 -18.30
C LEU A 87 10.98 -18.28 -19.74
N ASP A 88 10.58 -17.36 -20.62
CA ASP A 88 10.35 -17.65 -22.04
C ASP A 88 11.57 -17.26 -22.90
N LEU A 89 12.15 -16.09 -22.62
CA LEU A 89 13.22 -15.51 -23.43
C LEU A 89 14.57 -16.19 -23.23
N MET A 90 14.91 -16.62 -22.01
CA MET A 90 16.20 -17.27 -21.76
C MET A 90 16.30 -18.62 -22.48
N PRO A 91 15.29 -19.51 -22.44
CA PRO A 91 15.29 -20.71 -23.29
C PRO A 91 15.36 -20.41 -24.79
N ALA A 92 14.72 -19.35 -25.27
CA ALA A 92 14.79 -18.93 -26.67
C ALA A 92 16.19 -18.47 -27.07
N LEU A 93 16.85 -17.68 -26.22
CA LEU A 93 18.24 -17.28 -26.39
C LEU A 93 19.18 -18.50 -26.43
N MET A 94 19.02 -19.46 -25.52
CA MET A 94 19.86 -20.67 -25.49
C MET A 94 19.72 -21.48 -26.79
N ARG A 95 18.50 -21.65 -27.31
CA ARG A 95 18.29 -22.26 -28.63
C ARG A 95 18.92 -21.46 -29.76
N ALA A 96 18.89 -20.13 -29.71
CA ALA A 96 19.57 -19.29 -30.69
C ALA A 96 21.08 -19.54 -30.70
N VAL A 97 21.72 -19.65 -29.52
CA VAL A 97 23.14 -19.97 -29.38
C VAL A 97 23.49 -21.32 -30.02
N GLU A 98 22.65 -22.33 -29.81
CA GLU A 98 22.87 -23.69 -30.34
C GLU A 98 22.67 -23.77 -31.87
N THR A 99 21.66 -23.07 -32.38
CA THR A 99 21.25 -23.16 -33.80
C THR A 99 21.97 -22.19 -34.73
N ARG A 100 22.51 -21.09 -34.20
CA ARG A 100 23.18 -20.04 -34.98
C ARG A 100 24.68 -20.00 -34.75
N GLY A 101 25.31 -21.17 -34.84
CA GLY A 101 26.77 -21.31 -34.73
C GLY A 101 27.53 -20.42 -35.71
N ASP A 102 26.94 -20.14 -36.88
CA ASP A 102 27.44 -19.19 -37.89
C ASP A 102 27.63 -17.78 -37.33
N LEU A 103 26.70 -17.31 -36.49
CA LEU A 103 26.78 -16.00 -35.84
C LEU A 103 27.67 -16.05 -34.59
N VAL A 104 27.59 -17.12 -33.81
CA VAL A 104 28.27 -17.24 -32.52
C VAL A 104 29.79 -17.37 -32.65
N GLN A 105 30.29 -18.04 -33.69
CA GLN A 105 31.73 -18.32 -33.85
C GLN A 105 32.60 -17.06 -33.94
N ASN A 106 32.03 -15.93 -34.39
CA ASN A 106 32.77 -14.67 -34.58
C ASN A 106 32.52 -13.65 -33.46
N MET A 107 31.77 -14.01 -32.42
CA MET A 107 31.47 -13.10 -31.30
C MET A 107 32.67 -12.94 -30.36
N HIS A 108 32.77 -11.78 -29.71
CA HIS A 108 33.80 -11.50 -28.70
C HIS A 108 33.81 -12.56 -27.57
N PRO A 109 34.96 -12.92 -26.96
CA PRO A 109 35.03 -13.93 -25.90
C PRO A 109 34.10 -13.68 -24.70
N ASP A 110 33.87 -12.41 -24.32
CA ASP A 110 32.93 -12.06 -23.24
C ASP A 110 31.48 -12.46 -23.54
N PHE A 111 31.12 -12.74 -24.81
CA PHE A 111 29.81 -13.29 -25.18
C PHE A 111 29.55 -14.62 -24.46
N GLN A 112 30.53 -15.53 -24.44
CA GLN A 112 30.36 -16.85 -23.82
C GLN A 112 30.22 -16.73 -22.30
N SER A 113 30.98 -15.81 -21.68
CA SER A 113 30.82 -15.49 -20.27
C SER A 113 29.44 -14.91 -19.96
N GLY A 114 28.90 -14.05 -20.83
CA GLY A 114 27.54 -13.52 -20.70
C GLY A 114 26.46 -14.60 -20.80
N ILE A 115 26.58 -15.52 -21.77
CA ILE A 115 25.66 -16.68 -21.89
C ILE A 115 25.73 -17.55 -20.64
N GLN A 116 26.92 -17.83 -20.11
CA GLN A 116 27.06 -18.64 -18.89
C GLN A 116 26.42 -17.94 -17.69
N LEU A 117 26.62 -16.64 -17.53
CA LEU A 117 26.00 -15.85 -16.47
C LEU A 117 24.46 -15.89 -16.56
N LEU A 118 23.88 -15.75 -17.75
CA LEU A 118 22.43 -15.86 -17.93
C LEU A 118 21.89 -17.28 -17.71
N ARG A 119 22.70 -18.32 -17.98
CA ARG A 119 22.34 -19.72 -17.70
C ARG A 119 22.29 -20.02 -16.19
N ASP A 120 23.20 -19.42 -15.43
CA ASP A 120 23.31 -19.63 -13.98
C ASP A 120 22.36 -18.71 -13.19
N TRP A 121 21.77 -17.71 -13.85
CA TRP A 121 20.82 -16.80 -13.24
C TRP A 121 19.48 -17.50 -12.91
N ASN A 122 18.99 -17.25 -11.70
CA ASN A 122 17.71 -17.76 -11.18
C ASN A 122 16.48 -16.93 -11.59
N TYR A 123 16.62 -16.01 -12.54
CA TYR A 123 15.58 -15.13 -13.06
C TYR A 123 15.00 -14.12 -12.04
N THR A 124 15.64 -13.90 -10.90
CA THR A 124 15.16 -12.92 -9.91
C THR A 124 15.87 -11.57 -10.02
N ALA A 125 15.08 -10.51 -9.84
CA ALA A 125 15.51 -9.12 -9.77
C ALA A 125 15.89 -8.73 -8.32
N GLU A 126 16.65 -9.59 -7.63
CA GLU A 126 17.17 -9.26 -6.29
C GLU A 126 18.36 -8.29 -6.38
N THR A 127 18.59 -7.49 -5.34
CA THR A 127 19.67 -6.50 -5.30
C THR A 127 21.07 -7.13 -5.45
N THR A 128 21.23 -8.40 -5.08
CA THR A 128 22.48 -9.14 -5.20
C THR A 128 22.69 -9.78 -6.57
N SER A 129 21.70 -9.70 -7.48
CA SER A 129 21.65 -10.47 -8.73
C SER A 129 22.51 -9.82 -9.85
N PRO A 130 23.65 -10.42 -10.25
CA PRO A 130 24.35 -9.99 -11.45
C PRO A 130 23.60 -10.37 -12.74
N GLY A 131 22.88 -11.51 -12.70
CA GLY A 131 22.05 -11.99 -13.79
C GLY A 131 20.96 -10.99 -14.20
N MET A 132 20.33 -10.34 -13.23
CA MET A 132 19.34 -9.30 -13.51
C MET A 132 19.96 -8.10 -14.23
N THR A 133 21.14 -7.62 -13.80
CA THR A 133 21.81 -6.49 -14.47
C THR A 133 22.15 -6.82 -15.92
N PHE A 134 22.69 -8.02 -16.15
CA PHE A 134 23.00 -8.48 -17.51
C PHE A 134 21.72 -8.61 -18.36
N PHE A 135 20.67 -9.22 -17.81
CA PHE A 135 19.38 -9.36 -18.47
C PHE A 135 18.73 -8.01 -18.80
N HIS A 136 18.75 -7.04 -17.88
CA HIS A 136 18.25 -5.69 -18.10
C HIS A 136 18.92 -5.03 -19.31
N LEU A 137 20.26 -5.07 -19.35
CA LEU A 137 21.02 -4.52 -20.47
C LEU A 137 20.74 -5.27 -21.78
N TRP A 138 20.78 -6.60 -21.74
CA TRP A 138 20.48 -7.46 -22.88
C TRP A 138 19.10 -7.16 -23.46
N LEU A 139 18.08 -7.06 -22.61
CA LEU A 139 16.71 -6.76 -23.03
C LEU A 139 16.63 -5.34 -23.59
N THR A 140 17.27 -4.36 -22.93
CA THR A 140 17.33 -2.98 -23.41
C THR A 140 17.95 -2.89 -24.81
N PHE A 141 19.04 -3.62 -25.08
CA PHE A 141 19.63 -3.66 -26.41
C PHE A 141 18.73 -4.35 -27.44
N CYS A 142 18.08 -5.45 -27.08
CA CYS A 142 17.08 -6.08 -27.95
C CYS A 142 15.98 -5.08 -28.34
N LEU A 143 15.36 -4.44 -27.34
CA LEU A 143 14.25 -3.51 -27.52
C LEU A 143 14.67 -2.25 -28.29
N SER A 144 15.88 -1.73 -28.04
CA SER A 144 16.42 -0.60 -28.79
C SER A 144 16.62 -0.93 -30.28
N GLN A 145 17.08 -2.15 -30.60
CA GLN A 145 17.27 -2.57 -32.00
C GLN A 145 15.94 -2.71 -32.73
N VAL A 146 14.94 -3.36 -32.13
CA VAL A 146 13.64 -3.57 -32.78
C VAL A 146 12.80 -2.28 -32.84
N ALA A 147 12.97 -1.37 -31.87
CA ALA A 147 12.33 -0.04 -31.91
C ALA A 147 12.79 0.78 -33.11
N LYS A 148 14.07 0.69 -33.51
CA LYS A 148 14.59 1.33 -34.74
C LYS A 148 13.91 0.81 -36.02
N GLN A 149 13.32 -0.38 -35.96
CA GLN A 149 12.58 -1.02 -37.05
C GLN A 149 11.06 -0.84 -36.89
N SER A 150 10.60 -0.07 -35.90
CA SER A 150 9.19 0.12 -35.56
C SER A 150 8.45 -1.18 -35.27
N ILE A 151 9.17 -2.22 -34.83
CA ILE A 151 8.58 -3.48 -34.40
C ILE A 151 8.08 -3.33 -32.97
N PRO A 152 6.78 -3.61 -32.69
CA PRO A 152 6.26 -3.62 -31.33
C PRO A 152 6.96 -4.67 -30.45
N GLU A 153 7.19 -4.33 -29.19
CA GLU A 153 7.86 -5.21 -28.22
C GLU A 153 7.22 -6.62 -28.11
N ALA A 154 5.88 -6.70 -28.11
CA ALA A 154 5.19 -7.99 -28.03
C ALA A 154 5.44 -8.88 -29.26
N ASP A 155 5.60 -8.29 -30.44
CA ASP A 155 5.85 -9.02 -31.68
C ASP A 155 7.28 -9.57 -31.66
N PHE A 156 8.23 -8.79 -31.12
CA PHE A 156 9.58 -9.28 -30.88
C PHE A 156 9.59 -10.47 -29.91
N TYR A 157 8.87 -10.41 -28.80
CA TYR A 157 8.79 -11.54 -27.85
C TYR A 157 8.20 -12.79 -28.50
N ALA A 158 7.11 -12.64 -29.28
CA ALA A 158 6.53 -13.76 -30.01
C ALA A 158 7.53 -14.36 -31.02
N ALA A 159 8.21 -13.52 -31.80
CA ALA A 159 9.21 -13.93 -32.78
C ALA A 159 10.41 -14.62 -32.11
N ALA A 160 10.87 -14.12 -30.96
CA ALA A 160 11.95 -14.74 -30.18
C ALA A 160 11.57 -16.15 -29.72
N VAL A 161 10.38 -16.33 -29.13
CA VAL A 161 9.89 -17.64 -28.68
C VAL A 161 9.70 -18.62 -29.84
N GLN A 162 9.25 -18.13 -31.00
CA GLN A 162 9.09 -18.90 -32.24
C GLN A 162 10.42 -19.17 -32.97
N ASN A 163 11.56 -18.72 -32.44
CA ASN A 163 12.89 -18.87 -33.03
C ASN A 163 13.02 -18.22 -34.41
N ALA A 164 12.35 -17.09 -34.66
CA ALA A 164 12.47 -16.36 -35.91
C ALA A 164 13.94 -15.94 -36.16
N PRO A 165 14.50 -16.15 -37.37
CA PRO A 165 15.92 -15.88 -37.64
C PRO A 165 16.39 -14.46 -37.32
N ASP A 166 15.55 -13.46 -37.58
CA ASP A 166 15.87 -12.05 -37.30
C ASP A 166 15.87 -11.76 -35.80
N ALA A 167 14.90 -12.32 -35.06
CA ALA A 167 14.86 -12.21 -33.61
C ALA A 167 16.07 -12.89 -32.95
N GLN A 168 16.49 -14.05 -33.45
CA GLN A 168 17.71 -14.72 -32.98
C GLN A 168 18.96 -13.87 -33.20
N ALA A 169 19.10 -13.22 -34.37
CA ALA A 169 20.22 -12.35 -34.66
C ALA A 169 20.28 -11.15 -33.69
N VAL A 170 19.13 -10.50 -33.43
CA VAL A 170 19.00 -9.42 -32.44
C VAL A 170 19.39 -9.90 -31.05
N MET A 171 18.83 -11.03 -30.60
CA MET A 171 19.10 -11.58 -29.25
C MET A 171 20.58 -11.90 -29.04
N LEU A 172 21.24 -12.51 -30.03
CA LEU A 172 22.66 -12.86 -29.94
C LEU A 172 23.54 -11.62 -29.95
N LYS A 173 23.27 -10.65 -30.84
CA LYS A 173 24.03 -9.39 -30.86
C LYS A 173 23.91 -8.62 -29.54
N ALA A 174 22.72 -8.60 -28.96
CA ALA A 174 22.47 -7.92 -27.69
C ALA A 174 23.26 -8.53 -26.50
N VAL A 175 23.61 -9.81 -26.54
CA VAL A 175 24.48 -10.42 -25.50
C VAL A 175 25.88 -9.83 -25.57
N GLU A 176 26.44 -9.71 -26.79
CA GLU A 176 27.75 -9.09 -26.99
C GLU A 176 27.72 -7.62 -26.56
N ASP A 177 26.67 -6.88 -26.91
CA ASP A 177 26.53 -5.46 -26.54
C ASP A 177 26.40 -5.27 -25.01
N ALA A 178 25.64 -6.14 -24.33
CA ALA A 178 25.53 -6.13 -22.87
C ALA A 178 26.86 -6.46 -22.19
N ALA A 179 27.56 -7.50 -22.67
CA ALA A 179 28.85 -7.90 -22.12
C ALA A 179 29.92 -6.81 -22.29
N ASN A 180 30.00 -6.20 -23.48
CA ASN A 180 30.91 -5.10 -23.76
C ASN A 180 30.61 -3.88 -22.90
N THR A 181 29.34 -3.52 -22.74
CA THR A 181 28.93 -2.39 -21.89
C THR A 181 29.36 -2.62 -20.45
N LEU A 182 29.08 -3.80 -19.90
CA LEU A 182 29.46 -4.13 -18.53
C LEU A 182 30.98 -4.14 -18.33
N ARG A 183 31.72 -4.71 -19.29
CA ARG A 183 33.18 -4.74 -19.25
C ARG A 183 33.78 -3.33 -19.31
N ASN A 184 33.28 -2.47 -20.20
CA ASN A 184 33.83 -1.14 -20.41
C ASN A 184 33.50 -0.18 -19.27
N GLU A 185 32.25 -0.21 -18.78
CA GLU A 185 31.77 0.73 -17.76
C GLU A 185 32.16 0.30 -16.34
N TYR A 186 32.19 -1.01 -16.06
CA TYR A 186 32.37 -1.54 -14.71
C TYR A 186 33.57 -2.48 -14.54
N GLY A 187 34.27 -2.83 -15.62
CA GLY A 187 35.38 -3.78 -15.59
C GLY A 187 34.96 -5.24 -15.37
N THR A 188 33.67 -5.52 -15.21
CA THR A 188 33.12 -6.84 -14.84
C THR A 188 31.76 -7.06 -15.47
N LEU A 189 31.44 -8.32 -15.83
CA LEU A 189 30.09 -8.73 -16.26
C LEU A 189 29.16 -9.02 -15.07
N GLU A 190 29.72 -9.28 -13.89
CA GLU A 190 28.97 -9.71 -12.70
C GLU A 190 28.64 -8.53 -11.78
N LYS A 191 28.02 -7.49 -12.34
CA LYS A 191 27.65 -6.29 -11.57
C LYS A 191 26.33 -6.54 -10.82
N PRO A 192 26.27 -6.54 -9.47
CA PRO A 192 25.03 -6.79 -8.74
C PRO A 192 23.96 -5.72 -9.02
N TRP A 193 22.69 -6.13 -9.18
CA TRP A 193 21.60 -5.23 -9.55
C TRP A 193 21.46 -3.99 -8.67
N GLY A 194 21.46 -4.17 -7.34
CA GLY A 194 21.33 -3.07 -6.38
C GLY A 194 22.51 -2.09 -6.37
N SER A 195 23.64 -2.45 -6.99
CA SER A 195 24.76 -1.50 -7.14
C SER A 195 24.52 -0.45 -8.23
N VAL A 196 23.57 -0.73 -9.14
CA VAL A 196 23.23 0.13 -10.29
C VAL A 196 21.75 0.48 -10.35
N HIS A 197 20.86 -0.24 -9.66
CA HIS A 197 19.43 0.05 -9.58
C HIS A 197 19.05 0.50 -8.18
N VAL A 198 18.63 1.75 -8.07
CA VAL A 198 18.45 2.44 -6.79
C VAL A 198 17.14 3.22 -6.77
N ILE A 199 16.62 3.43 -5.56
CA ILE A 199 15.56 4.40 -5.30
C ILE A 199 16.14 5.62 -4.57
N ARG A 200 15.64 6.81 -4.90
CA ARG A 200 16.06 8.06 -4.29
C ARG A 200 14.87 8.78 -3.65
N ARG A 201 15.05 9.25 -2.42
CA ARG A 201 14.08 10.08 -1.69
C ARG A 201 14.83 11.14 -0.89
N GLY A 202 14.73 12.40 -1.31
CA GLY A 202 15.55 13.48 -0.76
C GLY A 202 17.04 13.19 -0.96
N THR A 203 17.83 13.26 0.11
CA THR A 203 19.26 12.94 0.08
C THR A 203 19.55 11.44 0.21
N ARG A 204 18.53 10.62 0.43
CA ARG A 204 18.68 9.17 0.64
C ARG A 204 18.66 8.44 -0.69
N GLU A 205 19.66 7.59 -0.90
CA GLU A 205 19.73 6.64 -2.00
C GLU A 205 19.87 5.23 -1.43
N ALA A 206 19.09 4.28 -1.95
CA ALA A 206 19.13 2.89 -1.49
C ALA A 206 19.01 1.91 -2.66
N PRO A 207 19.67 0.74 -2.61
CA PRO A 207 19.47 -0.34 -3.58
C PRO A 207 18.04 -0.85 -3.51
N ILE A 208 17.40 -1.11 -4.65
CA ILE A 208 16.01 -1.60 -4.69
C ILE A 208 15.88 -2.86 -5.57
N PRO A 209 15.20 -3.92 -5.10
CA PRO A 209 14.90 -5.08 -5.93
C PRO A 209 13.73 -4.80 -6.88
N GLY A 210 13.38 -5.76 -7.72
CA GLY A 210 12.36 -5.58 -8.75
C GLY A 210 12.89 -4.84 -9.98
N ALA A 211 12.02 -4.69 -10.98
CA ALA A 211 12.32 -4.05 -12.27
C ALA A 211 11.00 -3.75 -13.02
N LEU A 212 11.06 -3.01 -14.13
CA LEU A 212 10.09 -3.17 -15.23
C LEU A 212 10.62 -4.18 -16.26
N SER A 213 11.94 -4.27 -16.44
CA SER A 213 12.52 -5.27 -17.34
C SER A 213 12.05 -6.67 -17.00
N GLY A 214 11.34 -7.26 -17.96
CA GLY A 214 10.75 -8.59 -17.86
C GLY A 214 9.63 -8.75 -16.83
N GLU A 215 9.14 -7.64 -16.25
CA GLU A 215 7.89 -7.44 -15.49
C GLU A 215 7.61 -8.34 -14.26
N PRO A 216 8.47 -8.30 -13.22
CA PRO A 216 8.14 -8.80 -11.88
C PRO A 216 6.89 -8.17 -11.25
N LEU A 217 6.36 -8.79 -10.19
CA LEU A 217 5.24 -8.21 -9.42
C LEU A 217 5.66 -7.05 -8.53
N PHE A 218 6.85 -7.13 -7.95
CA PHE A 218 7.53 -6.00 -7.34
C PHE A 218 8.05 -5.10 -8.46
N VAL A 219 7.23 -4.13 -8.86
CA VAL A 219 7.59 -3.16 -9.89
C VAL A 219 8.43 -2.03 -9.31
N ALA A 220 9.60 -1.83 -9.91
CA ALA A 220 10.48 -0.69 -9.69
C ALA A 220 11.07 -0.30 -11.04
N SER A 221 10.87 0.94 -11.48
CA SER A 221 11.26 1.35 -12.83
C SER A 221 12.76 1.40 -13.02
N ASP A 222 13.22 0.93 -14.16
CA ASP A 222 14.63 0.85 -14.54
C ASP A 222 14.89 1.58 -15.88
N GLN A 223 14.11 2.63 -16.17
CA GLN A 223 14.18 3.37 -17.43
C GLN A 223 14.99 4.69 -17.32
N GLN A 224 15.05 5.29 -16.14
CA GLN A 224 15.76 6.54 -15.94
C GLN A 224 17.21 6.25 -15.52
N TYR A 225 18.17 6.53 -16.40
CA TYR A 225 19.59 6.39 -16.09
C TYR A 225 20.20 7.75 -15.71
N ASP A 226 20.76 7.85 -14.51
CA ASP A 226 21.42 9.06 -14.00
C ASP A 226 22.70 8.70 -13.24
N ARG A 227 23.83 9.29 -13.68
CA ARG A 227 25.16 9.18 -13.05
C ARG A 227 25.56 7.74 -12.72
N GLY A 228 25.46 6.84 -13.71
CA GLY A 228 25.91 5.46 -13.54
C GLY A 228 24.87 4.51 -12.94
N LYS A 229 23.63 4.99 -12.69
CA LYS A 229 22.59 4.22 -12.01
C LYS A 229 21.22 4.39 -12.67
N TRP A 230 20.47 3.30 -12.73
CA TRP A 230 19.04 3.31 -12.99
C TRP A 230 18.29 3.71 -11.72
N VAL A 231 17.54 4.80 -11.80
CA VAL A 231 16.80 5.36 -10.69
C VAL A 231 15.33 4.97 -10.82
N ALA A 232 14.80 4.30 -9.79
CA ALA A 232 13.40 3.96 -9.67
C ALA A 232 12.56 5.20 -9.36
N GLY A 233 11.94 5.77 -10.40
CA GLY A 233 10.98 6.87 -10.34
C GLY A 233 9.52 6.43 -10.39
N TYR A 234 9.23 5.17 -10.76
CA TYR A 234 7.89 4.58 -10.79
C TYR A 234 7.90 3.19 -10.11
N GLY A 235 6.78 2.82 -9.49
CA GLY A 235 6.63 1.60 -8.71
C GLY A 235 5.59 1.76 -7.60
N TYR A 236 5.83 1.15 -6.44
CA TYR A 236 4.90 1.22 -5.31
C TYR A 236 4.86 2.61 -4.67
N GLY A 237 3.76 3.34 -4.88
CA GLY A 237 3.42 4.51 -4.05
C GLY A 237 2.71 4.12 -2.75
N PHE A 238 1.93 3.04 -2.80
CA PHE A 238 1.19 2.47 -1.69
C PHE A 238 0.95 0.99 -1.98
N ALA A 239 1.05 0.15 -0.95
CA ALA A 239 0.71 -1.25 -1.03
C ALA A 239 -0.04 -1.67 0.23
N MET A 240 -1.04 -2.55 0.06
CA MET A 240 -1.88 -3.03 1.16
C MET A 240 -2.36 -4.44 0.88
N ALA A 241 -2.43 -5.25 1.94
CA ALA A 241 -3.10 -6.53 1.93
C ALA A 241 -4.17 -6.53 3.03
N ILE A 242 -5.34 -7.07 2.71
CA ILE A 242 -6.50 -7.12 3.62
C ILE A 242 -7.05 -8.55 3.63
N GLN A 243 -7.35 -9.06 4.82
CA GLN A 243 -8.13 -10.28 5.03
C GLN A 243 -9.46 -9.91 5.68
N PHE A 244 -10.56 -10.25 5.00
CA PHE A 244 -11.91 -10.10 5.52
C PHE A 244 -12.29 -11.37 6.31
N GLY A 245 -12.15 -11.33 7.64
CA GLY A 245 -12.68 -12.32 8.58
C GLY A 245 -13.73 -11.69 9.51
N GLU A 246 -14.05 -12.34 10.62
CA GLU A 246 -14.91 -11.75 11.67
C GLU A 246 -14.34 -10.42 12.18
N VAL A 247 -13.01 -10.36 12.33
CA VAL A 247 -12.26 -9.13 12.51
C VAL A 247 -11.38 -8.94 11.27
N VAL A 248 -11.50 -7.78 10.63
CA VAL A 248 -10.69 -7.46 9.46
C VAL A 248 -9.22 -7.32 9.88
N GLU A 249 -8.33 -7.97 9.16
CA GLU A 249 -6.88 -7.81 9.34
C GLU A 249 -6.29 -7.10 8.13
N SER A 250 -5.42 -6.12 8.36
CA SER A 250 -4.78 -5.41 7.28
C SER A 250 -3.37 -4.93 7.61
N VAL A 251 -2.54 -4.91 6.57
CA VAL A 251 -1.17 -4.41 6.60
C VAL A 251 -0.93 -3.52 5.39
N SER A 252 -0.12 -2.48 5.54
CA SER A 252 0.20 -1.55 4.46
C SER A 252 1.64 -1.07 4.50
N LEU A 253 2.06 -0.41 3.43
CA LEU A 253 3.27 0.39 3.37
C LEU A 253 3.06 1.56 2.40
N ALA A 254 3.67 2.70 2.72
CA ALA A 254 3.73 3.88 1.87
C ALA A 254 5.19 4.36 1.87
N PRO A 255 6.04 3.93 0.91
CA PRO A 255 7.50 4.06 1.00
C PRO A 255 7.98 5.50 1.17
N PHE A 256 7.23 6.46 0.65
CA PHE A 256 7.56 7.88 0.68
C PHE A 256 6.95 8.63 1.87
N GLY A 257 6.61 7.90 2.94
CA GLY A 257 6.11 8.45 4.18
C GLY A 257 4.69 9.01 4.08
N GLN A 258 4.34 9.87 5.02
CA GLN A 258 3.06 10.60 5.08
C GLN A 258 3.25 12.12 5.05
N SER A 259 4.47 12.57 4.77
CA SER A 259 4.85 13.97 4.64
C SER A 259 5.72 14.15 3.41
N GLN A 260 5.49 15.23 2.65
CA GLN A 260 6.36 15.63 1.54
C GLN A 260 7.43 16.64 1.97
N VAL A 261 7.43 17.06 3.25
CA VAL A 261 8.40 18.02 3.77
C VAL A 261 9.68 17.30 4.16
N ALA A 262 10.76 17.59 3.43
CA ALA A 262 12.08 17.01 3.67
C ALA A 262 12.55 17.27 5.12
N GLY A 263 13.18 16.27 5.72
CA GLY A 263 13.70 16.32 7.09
C GLY A 263 12.65 16.06 8.19
N THR A 264 11.36 15.94 7.85
CA THR A 264 10.34 15.53 8.83
C THR A 264 10.39 14.03 9.12
N ALA A 265 9.99 13.63 10.33
CA ALA A 265 10.01 12.24 10.78
C ALA A 265 9.11 11.28 9.98
N HIS A 266 8.27 11.81 9.08
CA HIS A 266 7.35 11.04 8.25
C HIS A 266 7.62 11.25 6.75
N TYR A 267 8.83 11.65 6.37
CA TYR A 267 9.22 11.90 4.98
C TYR A 267 9.65 10.63 4.22
N ASP A 268 10.38 9.74 4.87
CA ASP A 268 10.90 8.48 4.32
C ASP A 268 10.91 7.32 5.34
N ASP A 269 10.18 7.47 6.45
CA ASP A 269 10.15 6.55 7.60
C ASP A 269 9.58 5.14 7.31
N GLN A 270 9.05 4.95 6.11
CA GLN A 270 8.51 3.68 5.63
C GLN A 270 9.28 3.12 4.43
N LEU A 271 10.33 3.80 3.95
CA LEU A 271 11.16 3.28 2.86
C LEU A 271 11.83 1.97 3.28
N ASP A 272 12.30 1.88 4.53
CA ASP A 272 12.88 0.66 5.08
C ASP A 272 11.90 -0.52 5.08
N LEU A 273 10.61 -0.28 5.32
CA LEU A 273 9.61 -1.35 5.24
C LEU A 273 9.58 -1.98 3.84
N MET A 274 9.64 -1.15 2.79
CA MET A 274 9.66 -1.65 1.42
C MET A 274 10.98 -2.39 1.11
N LEU A 275 12.12 -1.82 1.48
CA LEU A 275 13.44 -2.42 1.23
C LEU A 275 13.62 -3.76 1.96
N GLU A 276 13.06 -3.88 3.15
CA GLU A 276 13.07 -5.10 3.98
C GLU A 276 11.92 -6.07 3.67
N LYS A 277 11.09 -5.78 2.65
CA LYS A 277 9.91 -6.61 2.27
C LYS A 277 8.96 -6.84 3.45
N ARG A 278 8.69 -5.78 4.20
CA ARG A 278 7.86 -5.74 5.42
C ARG A 278 6.69 -4.79 5.25
N PHE A 279 5.61 -5.07 5.99
CA PHE A 279 4.47 -4.17 6.11
C PHE A 279 4.32 -3.67 7.56
N LYS A 280 3.67 -2.52 7.72
CA LYS A 280 3.13 -2.09 9.02
C LYS A 280 1.67 -2.55 9.16
N HIS A 281 1.26 -2.85 10.38
CA HIS A 281 -0.16 -3.05 10.68
C HIS A 281 -0.95 -1.75 10.46
N VAL A 282 -2.12 -1.85 9.83
CA VAL A 282 -3.04 -0.71 9.69
C VAL A 282 -3.98 -0.67 10.87
N ARG A 283 -3.92 0.44 11.60
CA ARG A 283 -4.78 0.71 12.75
C ARG A 283 -6.03 1.44 12.28
N PHE A 284 -7.13 0.72 12.13
CA PHE A 284 -8.42 1.29 11.73
C PHE A 284 -9.54 0.98 12.73
N LEU A 285 -9.34 0.01 13.62
CA LEU A 285 -10.25 -0.25 14.74
C LEU A 285 -10.07 0.84 15.80
N GLN A 286 -11.19 1.33 16.34
CA GLN A 286 -11.19 2.44 17.30
C GLN A 286 -10.25 2.18 18.48
N ASP A 287 -10.29 0.99 19.09
CA ASP A 287 -9.38 0.63 20.20
C ASP A 287 -7.91 0.77 19.80
N ASP A 288 -7.53 0.23 18.64
CA ASP A 288 -6.14 0.24 18.18
C ASP A 288 -5.68 1.67 17.84
N ILE A 289 -6.57 2.51 17.32
CA ILE A 289 -6.32 3.94 17.10
C ILE A 289 -6.09 4.64 18.45
N LEU A 290 -7.04 4.57 19.38
CA LEU A 290 -6.97 5.27 20.66
C LEU A 290 -5.80 4.79 21.53
N ARG A 291 -5.39 3.53 21.38
CA ARG A 291 -4.29 2.92 22.12
C ARG A 291 -2.91 3.24 21.57
N ASN A 292 -2.81 3.53 20.28
CA ASN A 292 -1.52 3.75 19.62
C ASN A 292 -1.36 5.16 19.03
N ALA A 293 -2.33 6.04 19.26
CA ALA A 293 -2.20 7.46 18.97
C ALA A 293 -0.99 8.02 19.72
N ARG A 294 -0.01 8.55 19.00
CA ARG A 294 1.13 9.26 19.60
C ARG A 294 0.72 10.64 20.10
N GLN A 295 -0.23 11.25 19.40
CA GLN A 295 -0.74 12.58 19.67
C GLN A 295 -2.21 12.63 19.28
N ALA A 296 -3.01 13.37 20.03
CA ALA A 296 -4.39 13.69 19.73
C ALA A 296 -4.65 15.17 20.02
N PHE A 297 -5.65 15.74 19.35
CA PHE A 297 -5.98 17.16 19.45
C PHE A 297 -7.46 17.33 19.76
N GLY A 298 -7.80 18.23 20.68
CA GLY A 298 -9.18 18.47 21.07
C GLY A 298 -9.32 19.17 22.41
N LYS A 299 -10.57 19.41 22.81
CA LYS A 299 -10.95 19.88 24.15
C LYS A 299 -11.22 18.73 25.12
N THR A 300 -11.77 17.65 24.59
CA THR A 300 -11.99 16.38 25.29
C THR A 300 -11.28 15.31 24.47
N ILE A 301 -10.23 14.73 25.04
CA ILE A 301 -9.39 13.75 24.36
C ILE A 301 -9.39 12.46 25.17
N THR A 302 -9.96 11.40 24.61
CA THR A 302 -9.92 10.06 25.20
C THR A 302 -8.85 9.24 24.50
N LEU A 303 -7.94 8.63 25.28
CA LEU A 303 -6.87 7.76 24.81
C LEU A 303 -6.81 6.50 25.66
N PHE A 304 -6.30 5.41 25.09
CA PHE A 304 -6.13 4.16 25.82
C PHE A 304 -4.65 3.94 26.17
N PRO A 305 -4.32 3.69 27.44
CA PRO A 305 -2.95 3.41 27.84
C PRO A 305 -2.44 2.10 27.21
N ARG A 306 -1.19 2.12 26.75
CA ARG A 306 -0.54 0.91 26.19
C ARG A 306 -0.19 -0.05 27.32
N GLY A 307 -0.62 -1.30 27.18
CA GLY A 307 -0.36 -2.35 28.18
C GLY A 307 -1.26 -2.29 29.42
N ILE A 308 -2.22 -1.35 29.47
CA ILE A 308 -3.24 -1.29 30.52
C ILE A 308 -4.61 -1.37 29.86
N SER A 309 -5.50 -2.21 30.37
CA SER A 309 -6.92 -2.18 30.01
C SER A 309 -7.57 -1.01 30.72
N GLY A 310 -7.96 0.02 29.96
CA GLY A 310 -8.56 1.22 30.54
C GLY A 310 -8.67 2.35 29.53
N ALA A 311 -9.19 3.48 30.01
CA ALA A 311 -9.35 4.70 29.24
C ALA A 311 -8.97 5.91 30.09
N VAL A 312 -8.38 6.91 29.44
CA VAL A 312 -7.98 8.18 30.05
C VAL A 312 -8.54 9.30 29.21
N THR A 313 -9.32 10.18 29.82
CA THR A 313 -9.86 11.37 29.18
C THR A 313 -9.28 12.61 29.80
N LEU A 314 -8.80 13.50 28.94
CA LEU A 314 -8.33 14.82 29.30
C LEU A 314 -9.37 15.85 28.86
N HIS A 315 -9.81 16.68 29.79
CA HIS A 315 -10.74 17.76 29.56
C HIS A 315 -10.05 19.12 29.72
N SER A 316 -10.26 19.99 28.74
CA SER A 316 -9.78 21.37 28.73
C SER A 316 -10.84 22.29 28.12
N ASP A 317 -10.85 23.55 28.54
CA ASP A 317 -11.66 24.61 27.94
C ASP A 317 -11.12 25.07 26.56
N ARG A 318 -9.86 24.75 26.27
CA ARG A 318 -9.11 25.08 25.05
C ARG A 318 -8.74 23.83 24.27
N ILE A 319 -8.46 23.99 22.97
CA ILE A 319 -7.88 22.92 22.16
C ILE A 319 -6.45 22.72 22.64
N ILE A 320 -6.16 21.51 23.09
CA ILE A 320 -4.82 21.06 23.47
C ILE A 320 -4.38 19.94 22.54
N GLN A 321 -3.08 19.75 22.45
CA GLN A 321 -2.50 18.49 22.05
C GLN A 321 -2.28 17.64 23.30
N ALA A 322 -2.61 16.36 23.24
CA ALA A 322 -2.31 15.41 24.30
C ALA A 322 -1.61 14.15 23.78
N ALA A 323 -0.83 13.54 24.66
CA ALA A 323 -0.20 12.25 24.45
C ALA A 323 -0.32 11.41 25.72
N LEU A 324 -0.35 10.08 25.56
CA LEU A 324 -0.43 9.13 26.66
C LEU A 324 0.71 8.13 26.57
N THR A 325 1.51 8.03 27.62
CA THR A 325 2.67 7.14 27.71
C THR A 325 2.55 6.24 28.93
N THR A 326 3.14 5.05 28.83
CA THR A 326 3.22 4.10 29.94
C THR A 326 4.65 3.66 30.19
N ALA A 327 5.01 3.43 31.45
CA ALA A 327 6.31 2.93 31.86
C ALA A 327 6.16 1.70 32.76
N VAL A 328 7.10 0.76 32.62
CA VAL A 328 7.16 -0.47 33.43
C VAL A 328 7.92 -0.21 34.73
N GLU A 329 9.02 0.52 34.65
CA GLU A 329 9.83 0.89 35.81
C GLU A 329 9.28 2.14 36.50
N ALA A 330 9.48 2.21 37.81
CA ALA A 330 9.07 3.36 38.60
C ALA A 330 9.87 4.61 38.19
N PRO A 331 9.22 5.66 37.67
CA PRO A 331 9.92 6.90 37.31
C PRO A 331 10.48 7.60 38.56
N HIS A 332 9.86 7.39 39.72
CA HIS A 332 10.28 7.92 41.02
C HIS A 332 10.09 6.86 42.12
N PRO A 333 10.92 6.89 43.19
CA PRO A 333 10.81 5.94 44.30
C PRO A 333 9.41 5.91 44.91
N ILE A 334 8.82 4.72 45.00
CA ILE A 334 7.54 4.49 45.68
C ILE A 334 7.76 4.19 47.17
N PRO A 335 6.79 4.47 48.07
CA PRO A 335 6.89 4.13 49.48
C PRO A 335 7.19 2.64 49.73
N GLU A 336 8.02 2.33 50.72
CA GLU A 336 8.51 0.96 50.97
C GLU A 336 7.41 -0.07 51.28
N ALA A 337 6.30 0.36 51.87
CA ALA A 337 5.16 -0.51 52.18
C ALA A 337 4.30 -0.87 50.95
N LEU A 338 4.53 -0.20 49.81
CA LEU A 338 3.67 -0.30 48.63
C LEU A 338 4.37 -0.97 47.44
N ALA A 339 3.56 -1.49 46.53
CA ALA A 339 3.97 -2.05 45.24
C ALA A 339 2.96 -1.68 44.13
N PRO A 340 3.40 -1.62 42.87
CA PRO A 340 2.53 -1.29 41.74
C PRO A 340 1.68 -2.49 41.29
N PHE A 341 0.40 -2.22 41.04
CA PHE A 341 -0.59 -3.15 40.45
C PHE A 341 -1.10 -2.64 39.09
N SER A 342 -0.44 -1.63 38.52
CA SER A 342 -0.60 -1.18 37.13
C SER A 342 0.75 -0.71 36.59
N LEU A 343 0.83 -0.49 35.28
CA LEU A 343 1.93 0.31 34.72
C LEU A 343 1.82 1.77 35.21
N TYR A 344 2.95 2.47 35.19
CA TYR A 344 2.99 3.91 35.42
C TYR A 344 2.45 4.62 34.19
N LEU A 345 1.52 5.54 34.39
CA LEU A 345 0.82 6.26 33.36
C LEU A 345 1.21 7.73 33.40
N GLN A 346 1.58 8.28 32.26
CA GLN A 346 1.81 9.71 32.10
C GLN A 346 0.93 10.24 30.98
N ALA A 347 0.20 11.31 31.29
CA ALA A 347 -0.58 12.06 30.33
C ALA A 347 0.09 13.42 30.13
N GLU A 348 0.50 13.70 28.90
CA GLU A 348 1.15 14.95 28.52
C GLU A 348 0.15 15.88 27.83
N ARG A 349 0.38 17.18 27.99
CA ARG A 349 -0.39 18.22 27.31
C ARG A 349 0.52 19.29 26.74
N SER A 350 0.11 19.86 25.61
CA SER A 350 0.72 21.05 25.02
C SER A 350 -0.37 22.03 24.54
N PRO A 351 -0.23 23.35 24.79
CA PRO A 351 0.81 24.00 25.60
C PRO A 351 0.81 23.62 27.09
N ARG A 352 1.99 23.68 27.73
CA ARG A 352 2.10 23.52 29.19
C ARG A 352 1.39 24.67 29.91
N GLY A 353 0.81 24.38 31.09
CA GLY A 353 0.16 25.38 31.94
C GLY A 353 -1.33 25.62 31.68
N ILE A 354 -1.91 25.06 30.61
CA ILE A 354 -3.36 25.05 30.42
C ILE A 354 -3.98 24.15 31.51
N PRO A 355 -5.03 24.57 32.23
CA PRO A 355 -5.74 23.69 33.17
C PRO A 355 -6.34 22.49 32.44
N VAL A 356 -6.10 21.29 32.97
CA VAL A 356 -6.63 20.04 32.42
C VAL A 356 -7.09 19.16 33.57
N THR A 357 -8.35 18.75 33.48
CA THR A 357 -8.93 17.72 34.34
C THR A 357 -8.72 16.36 33.66
N LEU A 358 -8.22 15.38 34.42
CA LEU A 358 -8.06 14.01 33.97
C LEU A 358 -9.13 13.13 34.61
N THR A 359 -9.78 12.32 33.79
CA THR A 359 -10.63 11.21 34.25
C THR A 359 -10.04 9.92 33.71
N ALA A 360 -9.82 8.92 34.57
CA ALA A 360 -9.31 7.63 34.12
C ALA A 360 -10.11 6.48 34.71
N SER A 361 -10.33 5.45 33.89
CA SER A 361 -10.94 4.18 34.27
C SER A 361 -9.93 3.09 33.98
N LEU A 362 -9.33 2.53 35.03
CA LEU A 362 -8.22 1.60 34.92
C LEU A 362 -8.63 0.24 35.48
N GLN A 363 -8.56 -0.80 34.64
CA GLN A 363 -8.83 -2.16 35.06
C GLN A 363 -7.58 -2.80 35.67
N VAL A 364 -7.75 -3.47 36.81
CA VAL A 364 -6.69 -4.30 37.43
C VAL A 364 -6.97 -5.76 37.09
N PRO A 365 -6.14 -6.40 36.24
CA PRO A 365 -6.33 -7.79 35.87
C PRO A 365 -6.43 -8.72 37.10
N PRO A 366 -7.31 -9.74 37.08
CA PRO A 366 -7.37 -10.75 38.15
C PRO A 366 -6.05 -11.47 38.38
N ALA A 367 -5.19 -11.54 37.35
CA ALA A 367 -3.86 -12.13 37.44
C ALA A 367 -2.90 -11.36 38.37
N LEU A 368 -3.16 -10.09 38.71
CA LEU A 368 -2.28 -9.28 39.55
C LEU A 368 -2.61 -9.39 41.05
N CYS A 369 -3.89 -9.61 41.41
CA CYS A 369 -4.31 -9.76 42.80
C CYS A 369 -5.73 -10.35 42.90
N ASP A 370 -6.09 -10.93 44.05
CA ASP A 370 -7.47 -11.36 44.32
C ASP A 370 -8.42 -10.17 44.61
N ASP A 371 -9.71 -10.46 44.84
CA ASP A 371 -10.73 -9.43 45.10
C ASP A 371 -10.60 -8.78 46.48
N THR A 372 -9.95 -9.44 47.45
CA THR A 372 -9.70 -8.89 48.78
C THR A 372 -8.63 -7.81 48.69
N VAL A 373 -7.53 -8.11 48.01
CA VAL A 373 -6.43 -7.18 47.76
C VAL A 373 -6.87 -6.06 46.81
N PHE A 374 -7.69 -6.36 45.79
CA PHE A 374 -8.23 -5.36 44.87
C PHE A 374 -8.93 -4.21 45.60
N ARG A 375 -9.68 -4.52 46.67
CA ARG A 375 -10.39 -3.50 47.49
C ARG A 375 -9.44 -2.62 48.30
N ALA A 376 -8.20 -3.05 48.53
CA ALA A 376 -7.18 -2.29 49.23
C ALA A 376 -6.30 -1.45 48.27
N LEU A 377 -6.51 -1.57 46.95
CA LEU A 377 -5.77 -0.78 45.97
C LEU A 377 -6.29 0.65 45.91
N ALA A 378 -5.38 1.59 45.69
CA ALA A 378 -5.71 2.98 45.45
C ALA A 378 -4.88 3.54 44.29
N PRO A 379 -5.44 4.46 43.48
CA PRO A 379 -4.66 5.21 42.52
C PRO A 379 -3.81 6.25 43.27
N TYR A 380 -2.55 6.37 42.86
CA TYR A 380 -1.61 7.36 43.34
C TYR A 380 -1.21 8.26 42.17
N ARG A 381 -1.00 9.54 42.48
CA ARG A 381 -0.45 10.56 41.59
C ARG A 381 0.90 11.04 42.13
N PHE A 382 1.83 11.33 41.22
CA PHE A 382 3.11 11.94 41.53
C PHE A 382 3.17 13.37 41.03
N GLU A 383 3.63 14.26 41.90
CA GLU A 383 3.93 15.65 41.58
C GLU A 383 5.33 16.02 42.11
N PRO A 384 6.18 16.64 41.29
CA PRO A 384 7.46 17.18 41.75
C PRO A 384 7.27 18.08 42.99
N GLY A 385 7.96 17.73 44.07
CA GLY A 385 7.90 18.45 45.35
C GLY A 385 6.86 17.93 46.35
N LEU A 386 5.80 17.25 45.90
CA LEU A 386 4.82 16.59 46.79
C LEU A 386 5.04 15.08 46.91
N GLY A 387 5.70 14.47 45.92
CA GLY A 387 5.91 13.03 45.87
C GLY A 387 4.65 12.26 45.48
N TRP A 388 4.60 10.98 45.85
CA TRP A 388 3.43 10.12 45.62
C TRP A 388 2.34 10.41 46.65
N THR A 389 1.16 10.77 46.19
CA THR A 389 -0.04 11.02 47.00
C THR A 389 -1.23 10.25 46.43
N ILE A 390 -2.23 9.95 47.26
CA ILE A 390 -3.43 9.25 46.81
C ILE A 390 -4.24 10.18 45.90
N ALA A 391 -4.61 9.70 44.71
CA ALA A 391 -5.51 10.38 43.80
C ALA A 391 -6.98 10.15 44.19
N ALA A 392 -7.86 11.10 43.87
CA ALA A 392 -9.27 11.00 44.24
C ALA A 392 -9.97 9.89 43.43
N VAL A 393 -10.44 8.86 44.14
CA VAL A 393 -11.27 7.78 43.59
C VAL A 393 -12.71 8.26 43.51
N THR A 394 -13.31 8.17 42.33
CA THR A 394 -14.72 8.50 42.13
C THR A 394 -15.61 7.27 42.29
N ARG A 395 -15.17 6.11 41.79
CA ARG A 395 -15.89 4.84 41.86
C ARG A 395 -14.91 3.67 41.76
N THR A 396 -15.19 2.60 42.46
CA THR A 396 -14.50 1.30 42.27
C THR A 396 -15.54 0.24 41.98
N ASP A 397 -15.43 -0.41 40.83
CA ASP A 397 -16.29 -1.52 40.44
C ASP A 397 -15.54 -2.83 40.65
N VAL A 398 -16.00 -3.62 41.60
CA VAL A 398 -15.35 -4.88 41.97
C VAL A 398 -15.64 -6.00 40.98
N ASN A 399 -16.80 -5.95 40.29
CA ASN A 399 -17.17 -7.00 39.33
C ASN A 399 -16.35 -6.88 38.05
N THR A 400 -16.17 -5.65 37.56
CA THR A 400 -15.33 -5.39 36.37
C THR A 400 -13.86 -5.16 36.72
N ARG A 401 -13.56 -5.00 38.02
CA ARG A 401 -12.24 -4.69 38.59
C ARG A 401 -11.65 -3.40 38.04
N ILE A 402 -12.50 -2.38 37.88
CA ILE A 402 -12.14 -1.05 37.37
C ILE A 402 -12.10 -0.06 38.53
N ILE A 403 -11.02 0.73 38.59
CA ILE A 403 -10.88 1.88 39.47
C ILE A 403 -11.02 3.14 38.63
N HIS A 404 -12.02 3.95 38.97
CA HIS A 404 -12.27 5.25 38.37
C HIS A 404 -11.67 6.35 39.24
N LEU A 405 -10.89 7.23 38.63
CA LEU A 405 -10.28 8.38 39.29
C LEU A 405 -10.57 9.65 38.50
N GLN A 406 -10.68 10.76 39.23
CA GLN A 406 -10.73 12.11 38.67
C GLN A 406 -9.66 12.96 39.33
N ASP A 407 -8.98 13.75 38.53
CA ASP A 407 -7.96 14.68 38.98
C ASP A 407 -8.18 16.04 38.32
N ASP A 408 -8.52 17.04 39.12
CA ASP A 408 -8.80 18.40 38.64
C ASP A 408 -7.53 19.15 38.20
N SER A 409 -6.34 18.63 38.54
CA SER A 409 -5.06 19.17 38.11
C SER A 409 -4.14 18.05 37.67
N LEU A 410 -3.98 17.89 36.35
CA LEU A 410 -3.13 16.86 35.74
C LEU A 410 -1.72 16.78 36.36
N ALA A 411 -1.42 15.61 36.92
CA ALA A 411 -0.15 15.23 37.51
C ALA A 411 0.84 14.64 36.52
N GLU A 412 2.11 14.51 36.94
CA GLU A 412 3.16 14.00 36.08
C GLU A 412 3.02 12.49 35.84
N TRP A 413 2.70 11.73 36.89
CA TRP A 413 2.51 10.28 36.81
C TRP A 413 1.34 9.80 37.64
N TYR A 414 0.71 8.73 37.18
CA TYR A 414 -0.35 7.99 37.86
C TYR A 414 -0.01 6.51 37.92
N VAL A 415 -0.41 5.82 38.99
CA VAL A 415 -0.21 4.36 39.14
C VAL A 415 -1.19 3.82 40.17
N ILE A 416 -1.62 2.56 40.05
CA ILE A 416 -2.37 1.88 41.09
C ILE A 416 -1.37 1.20 42.04
N LEU A 417 -1.37 1.57 43.32
CA LEU A 417 -0.55 0.94 44.34
C LEU A 417 -1.39 0.16 45.35
N GLY A 418 -0.78 -0.86 45.94
CA GLY A 418 -1.34 -1.64 47.02
C GLY A 418 -0.25 -2.17 47.97
N PRO A 419 -0.63 -2.92 49.02
CA PRO A 419 0.33 -3.46 49.99
C PRO A 419 1.32 -4.41 49.33
N ARG A 420 2.61 -4.21 49.59
CA ARG A 420 3.72 -4.93 48.93
C ARG A 420 3.70 -6.44 49.15
N GLU A 421 3.17 -6.90 50.28
CA GLU A 421 3.04 -8.33 50.62
C GLU A 421 2.19 -9.15 49.65
N TYR A 422 1.35 -8.50 48.85
CA TYR A 422 0.53 -9.13 47.81
C TYR A 422 1.06 -8.93 46.39
N ALA A 423 2.21 -8.28 46.24
CA ALA A 423 2.82 -8.07 44.93
C ALA A 423 3.43 -9.37 44.41
N ILE A 424 3.05 -9.76 43.20
CA ILE A 424 3.65 -10.91 42.51
C ILE A 424 5.06 -10.50 42.04
N PRO A 425 6.11 -11.33 42.25
CA PRO A 425 7.47 -11.03 41.80
C PRO A 425 7.54 -10.76 40.29
N ALA A 426 8.30 -9.74 39.89
CA ALA A 426 8.43 -9.27 38.50
C ALA A 426 8.76 -10.36 37.45
N ALA A 427 9.39 -11.47 37.87
CA ALA A 427 9.73 -12.59 36.99
C ALA A 427 8.51 -13.44 36.55
N ALA A 428 7.39 -13.40 37.28
CA ALA A 428 6.16 -14.13 36.92
C ALA A 428 5.22 -13.30 36.02
N THR A 429 5.44 -11.99 35.95
CA THR A 429 4.60 -11.04 35.20
C THR A 429 4.88 -11.06 33.69
N GLU A 430 6.11 -11.39 33.27
CA GLU A 430 6.45 -11.56 31.83
C GLU A 430 5.70 -12.74 31.17
N THR A 431 5.34 -13.77 31.95
CA THR A 431 4.60 -14.95 31.47
C THR A 431 3.08 -14.77 31.46
N ALA A 432 2.54 -13.77 32.15
CA ALA A 432 1.10 -13.63 32.41
C ALA A 432 0.40 -12.52 31.59
N ILE A 433 1.15 -11.70 30.85
CA ILE A 433 0.56 -10.75 29.91
C ILE A 433 0.40 -11.48 28.57
N PRO A 434 -0.81 -11.92 28.19
CA PRO A 434 -1.01 -12.52 26.88
C PRO A 434 -0.59 -11.50 25.81
N ALA A 435 0.37 -11.89 24.99
CA ALA A 435 0.74 -11.14 23.80
C ALA A 435 -0.49 -11.05 22.89
N ASN A 436 -1.14 -9.89 22.84
CA ASN A 436 -2.15 -9.50 21.86
C ASN A 436 -3.08 -10.64 21.41
N VAL A 437 -3.84 -11.22 22.33
CA VAL A 437 -5.05 -11.94 21.92
C VAL A 437 -6.03 -10.85 21.47
N ARG A 438 -6.28 -10.75 20.16
CA ARG A 438 -7.33 -9.91 19.57
C ARG A 438 -8.72 -10.48 19.89
N GLU A 439 -9.02 -10.64 21.18
CA GLU A 439 -10.42 -10.63 21.61
C GLU A 439 -10.83 -9.16 21.65
N ALA A 440 -11.98 -8.83 21.05
CA ALA A 440 -12.58 -7.52 21.26
C ALA A 440 -12.61 -7.28 22.78
N PRO A 441 -12.01 -6.19 23.30
CA PRO A 441 -11.93 -6.01 24.74
C PRO A 441 -13.35 -6.03 25.29
N ALA A 442 -13.66 -7.05 26.09
CA ALA A 442 -14.90 -7.07 26.86
C ALA A 442 -14.94 -5.78 27.67
N GLY A 443 -15.89 -4.89 27.33
CA GLY A 443 -16.03 -3.59 27.99
C GLY A 443 -15.47 -2.39 27.22
N LEU A 444 -15.06 -2.49 25.95
CA LEU A 444 -14.73 -1.32 25.14
C LEU A 444 -15.90 -0.33 25.08
N ASP A 445 -17.12 -0.81 24.82
CA ASP A 445 -18.32 0.03 24.79
C ASP A 445 -18.64 0.59 26.18
N ALA A 446 -18.36 -0.14 27.26
CA ALA A 446 -18.55 0.35 28.62
C ALA A 446 -17.54 1.48 28.95
N LEU A 447 -16.26 1.27 28.64
CA LEU A 447 -15.20 2.26 28.81
C LEU A 447 -15.44 3.49 27.93
N LEU A 448 -15.83 3.29 26.66
CA LEU A 448 -16.17 4.39 25.79
C LEU A 448 -17.42 5.10 26.29
N ASN A 449 -18.50 4.43 26.64
CA ASN A 449 -19.74 5.08 27.10
C ASN A 449 -19.53 5.94 28.36
N GLU A 450 -18.70 5.49 29.31
CA GLU A 450 -18.38 6.27 30.51
C GLU A 450 -17.48 7.49 30.21
N HIS A 451 -16.65 7.40 29.17
CA HIS A 451 -15.77 8.48 28.70
C HIS A 451 -16.34 9.28 27.51
N ALA A 452 -17.50 8.87 26.97
CA ALA A 452 -18.16 9.43 25.79
C ALA A 452 -19.19 10.51 26.15
N ALA A 453 -19.18 11.00 27.39
CA ALA A 453 -19.72 12.31 27.67
C ALA A 453 -18.88 13.34 26.89
N GLN A 454 -19.17 13.47 25.58
CA GLN A 454 -18.90 14.68 24.85
C GLN A 454 -19.49 15.79 25.74
N PRO A 455 -18.69 16.78 26.15
CA PRO A 455 -19.24 17.87 26.91
C PRO A 455 -20.43 18.40 26.11
N VAL A 456 -21.57 18.62 26.76
CA VAL A 456 -22.55 19.56 26.21
C VAL A 456 -21.73 20.83 25.96
N ILE A 457 -21.50 21.16 24.69
CA ILE A 457 -20.69 22.31 24.33
C ILE A 457 -21.48 23.54 24.76
N THR A 458 -21.23 24.00 25.99
CA THR A 458 -21.82 25.22 26.56
C THR A 458 -20.93 26.45 26.31
N GLY A 459 -20.11 26.39 25.26
CA GLY A 459 -19.31 27.52 24.79
C GLY A 459 -20.00 28.25 23.64
N ARG A 460 -19.74 29.55 23.47
CA ARG A 460 -20.11 30.36 22.28
C ARG A 460 -19.41 29.93 20.98
N GLY A 461 -18.95 28.67 20.90
CA GLY A 461 -18.40 28.08 19.70
C GLY A 461 -19.52 27.48 18.86
N ARG A 462 -19.48 27.71 17.55
CA ARG A 462 -20.53 27.26 16.63
C ARG A 462 -20.52 25.74 16.52
N LEU A 463 -21.64 25.10 16.82
CA LEU A 463 -21.79 23.65 16.77
C LEU A 463 -22.48 23.26 15.46
N PHE A 464 -21.83 22.39 14.69
CA PHE A 464 -22.41 21.86 13.45
C PHE A 464 -22.70 20.37 13.61
N HIS A 465 -23.94 19.99 13.34
CA HIS A 465 -24.37 18.61 13.21
C HIS A 465 -24.38 18.24 11.73
N LEU A 466 -23.56 17.27 11.35
CA LEU A 466 -23.57 16.72 10.00
C LEU A 466 -24.34 15.40 10.05
N GLU A 467 -25.60 15.42 9.61
CA GLU A 467 -26.39 14.20 9.46
C GLU A 467 -26.57 13.87 7.98
N ARG A 468 -26.75 12.58 7.71
CA ARG A 468 -27.14 12.10 6.40
C ARG A 468 -28.67 12.14 6.33
N HIS A 469 -29.20 13.10 5.58
CA HIS A 469 -30.62 13.50 5.65
C HIS A 469 -31.58 12.50 4.99
N ASP A 470 -31.04 11.50 4.28
CA ASP A 470 -31.78 10.51 3.50
C ASP A 470 -32.06 9.20 4.26
N GLN A 471 -31.57 9.03 5.50
CA GLN A 471 -31.85 7.84 6.29
C GLN A 471 -32.98 8.07 7.29
N GLN A 472 -34.12 7.41 7.06
CA GLN A 472 -35.13 7.24 8.12
C GLN A 472 -34.61 6.25 9.19
N PRO A 473 -35.02 6.39 10.47
CA PRO A 473 -34.65 5.44 11.51
C PRO A 473 -35.11 4.03 11.12
N PHE A 474 -34.21 3.06 11.24
CA PHE A 474 -34.50 1.66 10.95
C PHE A 474 -35.61 1.15 11.89
N THR A 475 -36.84 1.00 11.38
CA THR A 475 -37.92 0.31 12.10
C THR A 475 -38.02 -1.12 11.59
N ASP A 476 -37.73 -2.05 12.48
CA ASP A 476 -37.73 -3.48 12.21
C ASP A 476 -39.16 -3.96 11.87
N LYS A 477 -39.40 -4.27 10.58
CA LYS A 477 -40.57 -5.04 10.14
C LYS A 477 -40.17 -6.01 9.04
N THR A 478 -40.12 -7.28 9.43
CA THR A 478 -40.20 -8.47 8.58
C THR A 478 -41.40 -8.36 7.63
N GLU A 479 -41.15 -8.24 6.33
CA GLU A 479 -42.04 -8.74 5.28
C GLU A 479 -41.29 -8.92 3.95
N THR A 480 -41.46 -10.09 3.35
CA THR A 480 -40.87 -10.55 2.10
C THR A 480 -41.60 -9.97 0.89
N SER A 481 -40.89 -9.26 0.00
CA SER A 481 -41.33 -8.94 -1.38
C SER A 481 -40.14 -8.53 -2.28
N PRO A 482 -40.26 -8.66 -3.63
CA PRO A 482 -39.12 -8.88 -4.52
C PRO A 482 -38.32 -7.62 -4.86
N LEU A 483 -37.00 -7.82 -4.98
CA LEU A 483 -35.96 -6.81 -5.20
C LEU A 483 -36.15 -6.02 -6.51
N LYS A 484 -36.44 -4.72 -6.38
CA LYS A 484 -36.19 -3.70 -7.40
C LYS A 484 -34.74 -3.22 -7.30
N GLN A 485 -34.11 -2.96 -8.44
CA GLN A 485 -32.76 -2.40 -8.56
C GLN A 485 -32.65 -1.09 -7.77
N ALA A 486 -31.64 -0.98 -6.90
CA ALA A 486 -31.33 0.22 -6.15
C ALA A 486 -30.53 1.19 -7.02
N GLU A 487 -31.03 2.42 -7.17
CA GLU A 487 -30.29 3.52 -7.80
C GLU A 487 -29.06 3.93 -6.95
N PRO A 488 -28.03 4.55 -7.57
CA PRO A 488 -26.85 5.01 -6.85
C PRO A 488 -27.22 6.04 -5.78
N ASP A 489 -26.87 5.70 -4.55
CA ASP A 489 -27.23 6.42 -3.34
C ASP A 489 -26.52 7.78 -3.26
N LYS A 490 -27.17 8.83 -3.79
CA LYS A 490 -26.69 10.21 -3.69
C LYS A 490 -27.01 10.75 -2.31
N GLY A 491 -26.12 10.47 -1.36
CA GLY A 491 -26.22 10.97 0.01
C GLY A 491 -26.30 12.50 0.04
N THR A 492 -27.44 13.03 0.51
CA THR A 492 -27.57 14.46 0.79
C THR A 492 -27.26 14.66 2.28
N PHE A 493 -26.18 15.40 2.56
CA PHE A 493 -25.79 15.70 3.92
C PHE A 493 -26.42 17.02 4.34
N ARG A 494 -27.06 17.02 5.52
CA ARG A 494 -27.57 18.24 6.14
C ARG A 494 -26.57 18.65 7.21
N LEU A 495 -25.99 19.83 7.01
CA LEU A 495 -25.14 20.49 8.00
C LEU A 495 -26.01 21.48 8.76
N GLU A 496 -26.50 21.08 9.92
CA GLU A 496 -27.30 21.94 10.78
C GLU A 496 -26.44 22.66 11.79
N ARG A 497 -26.62 23.98 11.89
CA ARG A 497 -26.10 24.75 13.02
C ARG A 497 -27.06 24.54 14.19
N LEU A 498 -26.57 23.96 15.29
CA LEU A 498 -27.41 23.65 16.45
C LEU A 498 -27.58 24.85 17.42
N ASP A 499 -27.12 26.03 17.04
CA ASP A 499 -26.96 27.19 17.92
C ASP A 499 -28.21 28.10 18.01
N GLU A 500 -29.43 27.61 17.83
CA GLU A 500 -30.62 28.49 17.84
C GLU A 500 -31.77 27.97 18.72
N THR A 501 -31.71 28.34 20.00
CA THR A 501 -32.91 28.71 20.76
C THR A 501 -33.07 30.23 20.69
N GLY A 502 -33.53 30.74 19.56
CA GLY A 502 -33.81 32.16 19.41
C GLY A 502 -34.24 32.51 17.99
N LYS A 503 -35.49 32.95 17.82
CA LYS A 503 -35.99 33.51 16.55
C LYS A 503 -35.17 34.74 16.18
N GLU A 504 -34.39 34.69 15.11
CA GLU A 504 -33.93 35.89 14.41
C GLU A 504 -34.68 36.02 13.07
N THR A 505 -35.19 37.23 12.84
CA THR A 505 -35.92 37.66 11.66
C THR A 505 -35.00 37.91 10.47
N ASP A 506 -35.49 37.61 9.26
CA ASP A 506 -34.89 37.60 7.91
C ASP A 506 -34.04 38.82 7.42
N ALA A 507 -33.52 39.68 8.29
CA ALA A 507 -32.88 40.95 7.90
C ALA A 507 -31.35 40.99 7.98
N ASP A 508 -30.66 39.99 8.53
CA ASP A 508 -29.19 40.01 8.72
C ASP A 508 -28.48 38.71 8.31
N ILE A 509 -28.83 38.15 7.15
CA ILE A 509 -28.03 37.09 6.51
C ILE A 509 -26.85 37.76 5.78
N PRO A 510 -25.58 37.59 6.20
CA PRO A 510 -24.46 38.05 5.39
C PRO A 510 -24.43 37.24 4.10
N ALA A 511 -24.26 37.91 2.97
CA ALA A 511 -24.19 37.27 1.65
C ALA A 511 -23.25 36.05 1.66
N PRO A 512 -23.59 34.97 0.95
CA PRO A 512 -22.75 33.78 0.89
C PRO A 512 -21.33 34.16 0.45
N LEU A 513 -20.34 33.55 1.10
CA LEU A 513 -18.92 33.71 0.82
C LEU A 513 -18.68 33.63 -0.69
N LYS A 514 -18.26 34.75 -1.29
CA LYS A 514 -17.74 34.74 -2.66
C LYS A 514 -16.45 33.91 -2.68
N GLU A 515 -16.50 32.86 -3.50
CA GLU A 515 -15.41 32.10 -4.13
C GLU A 515 -14.01 32.18 -3.49
N ILE A 516 -13.51 31.05 -3.01
CA ILE A 516 -12.08 30.83 -2.73
C ILE A 516 -11.39 30.57 -4.08
N PRO A 517 -10.38 31.36 -4.51
CA PRO A 517 -9.67 31.10 -5.75
C PRO A 517 -9.02 29.71 -5.75
N GLY A 518 -9.36 28.87 -6.74
CA GLY A 518 -8.70 27.58 -6.98
C GLY A 518 -9.48 26.31 -6.62
N PHE A 519 -10.72 26.39 -6.11
CA PHE A 519 -11.55 25.21 -5.85
C PHE A 519 -12.96 25.36 -6.43
N VAL A 520 -13.37 24.42 -7.30
CA VAL A 520 -14.75 24.30 -7.81
C VAL A 520 -15.32 22.97 -7.33
N PHE A 521 -16.50 23.02 -6.68
CA PHE A 521 -17.26 21.83 -6.29
C PHE A 521 -18.61 21.80 -7.04
N GLY A 522 -18.90 20.66 -7.70
CA GLY A 522 -20.25 20.29 -8.17
C GLY A 522 -20.56 20.55 -9.66
N PRO A 523 -21.46 19.75 -10.28
CA PRO A 523 -21.60 19.66 -11.73
C PRO A 523 -22.40 20.83 -12.32
N ALA A 524 -21.77 21.54 -13.25
CA ALA A 524 -22.42 22.55 -14.09
C ALA A 524 -23.33 21.91 -15.14
N ALA A 525 -24.62 22.28 -15.16
CA ALA A 525 -25.46 22.21 -16.35
C ALA A 525 -26.52 23.34 -16.38
N LYS A 526 -26.12 24.43 -17.04
CA LYS A 526 -26.87 25.38 -17.91
C LYS A 526 -28.12 26.12 -17.39
N GLY A 527 -27.97 27.44 -17.33
CA GLY A 527 -28.96 28.45 -17.73
C GLY A 527 -28.23 29.72 -18.22
N GLN A 528 -28.49 30.14 -19.47
CA GLN A 528 -27.82 31.27 -20.14
C GLN A 528 -28.18 32.64 -19.53
N ALA A 529 -27.22 33.56 -19.49
CA ALA A 529 -27.41 34.97 -19.85
C ALA A 529 -26.05 35.62 -20.18
N GLU A 530 -26.00 36.32 -21.31
CA GLU A 530 -24.87 37.07 -21.87
C GLU A 530 -24.36 38.18 -20.96
N SER A 531 -23.05 38.50 -21.00
CA SER A 531 -22.53 39.89 -21.18
C SER A 531 -20.99 39.99 -21.06
N THR A 532 -20.34 40.33 -22.18
CA THR A 532 -19.16 41.22 -22.39
C THR A 532 -17.88 41.17 -21.52
N VAL A 533 -16.77 40.67 -22.11
CA VAL A 533 -15.38 41.26 -22.34
C VAL A 533 -14.72 42.15 -21.25
N PRO A 534 -13.36 42.24 -21.06
CA PRO A 534 -12.19 41.50 -21.61
C PRO A 534 -11.20 40.92 -20.55
N GLU A 535 -10.30 40.05 -21.02
CA GLU A 535 -9.04 39.66 -20.37
C GLU A 535 -8.06 40.85 -20.22
N GLN A 536 -7.49 41.00 -19.03
CA GLN A 536 -6.20 41.66 -18.80
C GLN A 536 -5.30 40.65 -18.07
N GLY A 537 -4.24 40.22 -18.76
CA GLY A 537 -3.15 39.45 -18.17
C GLY A 537 -2.14 40.36 -17.45
N LEU A 538 -1.50 39.82 -16.41
CA LEU A 538 -0.24 40.27 -15.81
C LEU A 538 0.40 39.01 -15.19
N SER A 539 1.33 38.35 -15.87
CA SER A 539 2.78 38.65 -15.97
C SER A 539 3.54 38.35 -14.66
N GLU A 540 4.28 37.25 -14.69
CA GLU A 540 5.43 36.98 -13.82
C GLU A 540 6.49 38.07 -14.04
N GLN A 541 7.00 38.62 -12.93
CA GLN A 541 8.19 39.46 -12.90
C GLN A 541 9.39 38.58 -12.53
N ASP A 542 10.26 38.34 -13.48
CA ASP A 542 11.67 38.04 -13.24
C ASP A 542 12.52 39.25 -13.64
N GLY A 543 13.56 39.50 -12.86
CA GLY A 543 14.38 40.71 -12.88
C GLY A 543 15.28 40.86 -14.12
N GLU A 544 15.46 42.13 -14.51
CA GLU A 544 16.41 42.61 -15.51
C GLU A 544 17.86 42.64 -14.99
N GLU A 545 18.80 42.31 -15.88
CA GLU A 545 19.98 43.11 -16.30
C GLU A 545 20.57 42.31 -17.50
N GLY A 546 20.90 42.80 -18.69
CA GLY A 546 20.95 44.08 -19.39
C GLY A 546 21.81 43.81 -20.65
N VAL A 547 21.59 44.54 -21.76
CA VAL A 547 22.48 44.80 -22.94
C VAL A 547 21.65 44.85 -24.25
N PRO A 548 21.83 45.86 -25.14
CA PRO A 548 20.87 46.17 -26.20
C PRO A 548 21.34 45.83 -27.63
N ASP A 549 20.34 45.82 -28.52
CA ASP A 549 20.28 46.53 -29.83
C ASP A 549 20.41 45.76 -31.17
N ASN A 550 19.54 46.21 -32.09
CA ASN A 550 19.46 46.04 -33.55
C ASN A 550 19.03 44.68 -34.11
N GLY A 551 18.06 44.56 -35.02
CA GLY A 551 17.24 45.54 -35.75
C GLY A 551 16.49 44.82 -36.89
N ASP A 552 15.37 45.40 -37.32
CA ASP A 552 14.70 45.30 -38.65
C ASP A 552 14.33 43.90 -39.17
N SER A 553 13.09 43.54 -39.51
CA SER A 553 12.13 44.21 -40.40
C SER A 553 10.88 43.32 -40.53
N GLY A 554 9.68 43.90 -40.52
CA GLY A 554 8.45 43.26 -41.04
C GLY A 554 8.25 43.62 -42.52
N PRO A 555 7.05 43.45 -43.13
CA PRO A 555 5.84 42.75 -42.67
C PRO A 555 5.20 41.83 -43.76
N GLY A 556 4.12 41.10 -43.45
CA GLY A 556 3.30 40.45 -44.50
C GLY A 556 2.26 39.43 -44.02
N THR A 557 1.10 39.91 -43.60
CA THR A 557 -0.17 39.21 -43.30
C THR A 557 -0.91 38.76 -44.60
N PRO A 558 -2.12 38.14 -44.56
CA PRO A 558 -2.45 36.76 -44.18
C PRO A 558 -3.40 36.06 -45.21
N SER A 559 -4.02 34.94 -44.82
CA SER A 559 -5.44 34.56 -45.07
C SER A 559 -5.73 33.26 -45.84
N SER A 560 -6.35 32.36 -45.06
CA SER A 560 -7.61 31.62 -45.25
C SER A 560 -7.91 30.80 -46.52
N VAL A 561 -8.28 29.56 -46.21
CA VAL A 561 -8.90 28.47 -46.98
C VAL A 561 -10.29 28.82 -47.54
N THR A 562 -10.64 28.28 -48.71
CA THR A 562 -12.02 27.86 -49.05
C THR A 562 -12.02 26.75 -50.14
N THR A 563 -12.81 25.70 -49.90
CA THR A 563 -13.11 24.53 -50.77
C THR A 563 -14.06 24.89 -51.93
N PRO A 564 -14.24 24.03 -52.98
CA PRO A 564 -15.56 23.36 -53.21
C PRO A 564 -15.43 21.97 -53.97
N PRO A 565 -16.49 21.30 -54.53
CA PRO A 565 -16.96 19.97 -54.08
C PRO A 565 -17.20 18.87 -55.19
N GLU A 566 -17.59 17.67 -54.72
CA GLU A 566 -18.44 16.57 -55.27
C GLU A 566 -18.48 16.12 -56.76
N GLY A 567 -18.53 14.79 -56.95
CA GLY A 567 -18.98 14.09 -58.17
C GLY A 567 -19.25 12.59 -57.93
N GLU A 568 -20.36 12.07 -58.46
CA GLU A 568 -21.09 10.83 -58.11
C GLU A 568 -20.67 9.50 -58.80
N ASN A 569 -21.24 8.39 -58.26
CA ASN A 569 -21.79 7.18 -58.91
C ASN A 569 -20.89 5.99 -59.34
N THR A 570 -21.11 4.80 -58.73
CA THR A 570 -21.94 3.69 -59.29
C THR A 570 -21.89 2.42 -58.42
N ALA A 571 -22.97 1.63 -58.47
CA ALA A 571 -23.23 0.44 -57.65
C ALA A 571 -22.89 -0.89 -58.36
N SER A 572 -22.69 -1.97 -57.58
CA SER A 572 -23.41 -3.28 -57.66
C SER A 572 -22.54 -4.51 -57.30
N GLY A 573 -23.12 -5.46 -56.55
CA GLY A 573 -22.78 -6.89 -56.67
C GLY A 573 -22.31 -7.63 -55.41
N THR A 574 -23.22 -8.38 -54.77
CA THR A 574 -22.99 -9.30 -53.65
C THR A 574 -22.86 -10.75 -54.16
N VAL A 575 -21.92 -11.55 -53.62
CA VAL A 575 -21.92 -13.03 -53.66
C VAL A 575 -21.39 -13.58 -52.32
N PRO A 576 -22.04 -14.57 -51.66
CA PRO A 576 -21.60 -15.15 -50.39
C PRO A 576 -20.72 -16.40 -50.57
N GLU A 577 -19.72 -16.57 -49.69
CA GLU A 577 -18.78 -17.70 -49.64
C GLU A 577 -19.17 -18.71 -48.51
N PRO A 578 -19.00 -20.04 -48.68
CA PRO A 578 -19.56 -21.07 -47.78
C PRO A 578 -18.68 -21.40 -46.56
N PRO A 579 -19.24 -22.03 -45.49
CA PRO A 579 -18.55 -22.17 -44.20
C PRO A 579 -17.50 -23.30 -44.16
N ALA A 580 -16.44 -23.07 -43.38
CA ALA A 580 -15.33 -24.00 -43.16
C ALA A 580 -15.67 -25.14 -42.16
N PRO A 581 -15.08 -26.35 -42.33
CA PRO A 581 -15.39 -27.53 -41.51
C PRO A 581 -14.65 -27.56 -40.15
N GLN A 582 -15.31 -28.12 -39.13
CA GLN A 582 -14.79 -28.33 -37.77
C GLN A 582 -13.78 -29.51 -37.71
N PRO A 583 -12.70 -29.43 -36.90
CA PRO A 583 -11.82 -30.57 -36.66
C PRO A 583 -12.28 -31.48 -35.52
N ALA A 584 -12.06 -32.79 -35.72
CA ALA A 584 -12.45 -33.90 -34.86
C ALA A 584 -11.50 -34.14 -33.67
N VAL A 585 -12.07 -34.74 -32.61
CA VAL A 585 -11.43 -35.22 -31.39
C VAL A 585 -10.56 -36.45 -31.68
N VAL A 586 -9.31 -36.47 -31.20
CA VAL A 586 -8.46 -37.68 -31.17
C VAL A 586 -7.84 -37.84 -29.78
N SER A 587 -7.93 -39.09 -29.32
CA SER A 587 -7.66 -39.65 -27.99
C SER A 587 -6.18 -39.86 -27.65
N ASP A 588 -5.89 -39.76 -26.35
CA ASP A 588 -4.63 -40.07 -25.67
C ASP A 588 -4.05 -41.45 -26.00
N THR A 589 -2.71 -41.52 -26.13
CA THR A 589 -1.95 -42.76 -25.94
C THR A 589 -0.69 -42.48 -25.13
N THR A 590 -0.55 -43.23 -24.04
CA THR A 590 0.49 -43.20 -23.01
C THR A 590 1.77 -43.92 -23.44
N ALA A 591 2.94 -43.38 -23.12
CA ALA A 591 4.22 -44.11 -23.04
C ALA A 591 5.12 -43.56 -21.92
N ALA A 592 5.81 -44.47 -21.22
CA ALA A 592 6.43 -44.34 -19.89
C ALA A 592 7.82 -43.63 -19.85
N PRO A 593 8.28 -43.15 -18.67
CA PRO A 593 9.48 -42.32 -18.52
C PRO A 593 10.78 -43.12 -18.26
N GLN A 594 11.91 -42.64 -18.77
CA GLN A 594 13.27 -43.07 -18.40
C GLN A 594 13.93 -42.07 -17.42
N GLU A 595 14.64 -42.61 -16.43
CA GLU A 595 15.21 -41.93 -15.25
C GLU A 595 16.37 -40.96 -15.55
N GLN A 596 16.41 -39.86 -14.78
CA GLN A 596 17.49 -38.86 -14.73
C GLN A 596 18.43 -39.09 -13.51
N PRO A 597 19.71 -38.68 -13.59
CA PRO A 597 20.68 -38.81 -12.49
C PRO A 597 20.47 -37.77 -11.38
N SER A 598 20.84 -38.12 -10.14
CA SER A 598 20.67 -37.30 -8.93
C SER A 598 21.68 -36.15 -8.79
N LEU A 599 21.21 -35.04 -8.19
CA LEU A 599 21.99 -33.84 -7.85
C LEU A 599 22.43 -33.86 -6.36
N PRO A 600 23.52 -33.15 -5.99
CA PRO A 600 24.19 -33.29 -4.69
C PRO A 600 23.50 -32.58 -3.51
N ASP A 601 23.69 -33.15 -2.32
CA ASP A 601 22.92 -32.94 -1.08
C ASP A 601 23.14 -31.63 -0.29
N VAL A 602 23.88 -30.63 -0.80
CA VAL A 602 24.24 -29.46 0.03
C VAL A 602 24.09 -28.13 -0.72
N ILE A 603 23.04 -27.39 -0.36
CA ILE A 603 22.83 -25.97 -0.72
C ILE A 603 23.60 -25.08 0.29
N PRO A 604 24.38 -24.08 -0.16
CA PRO A 604 25.05 -23.13 0.75
C PRO A 604 24.05 -22.30 1.54
N LYS A 605 24.21 -22.22 2.86
CA LYS A 605 23.45 -21.31 3.74
C LYS A 605 24.07 -19.92 3.68
N ASP A 606 23.28 -18.91 3.32
CA ASP A 606 23.65 -17.50 3.45
C ASP A 606 23.58 -17.06 4.93
N PRO A 607 24.69 -16.66 5.56
CA PRO A 607 24.72 -16.21 6.96
C PRO A 607 24.09 -14.82 7.20
N GLY A 608 23.63 -14.11 6.15
CA GLY A 608 22.98 -12.79 6.26
C GLY A 608 21.45 -12.80 6.44
N PHE A 609 20.80 -13.96 6.43
CA PHE A 609 19.34 -14.07 6.52
C PHE A 609 18.87 -14.20 7.98
N VAL A 610 18.40 -13.10 8.59
CA VAL A 610 17.91 -13.08 9.99
C VAL A 610 16.46 -12.59 10.04
N PHE A 611 15.59 -13.32 10.74
CA PHE A 611 14.21 -12.91 11.09
C PHE A 611 14.04 -12.87 12.62
N GLY A 612 13.49 -11.77 13.14
CA GLY A 612 12.93 -11.64 14.51
C GLY A 612 13.81 -10.90 15.54
N PRO A 613 13.22 -10.28 16.60
CA PRO A 613 13.98 -9.53 17.60
C PRO A 613 14.86 -10.47 18.42
N SER A 614 16.07 -10.01 18.71
CA SER A 614 17.10 -10.73 19.45
C SER A 614 16.55 -11.43 20.69
N LYS A 615 16.67 -12.77 20.75
CA LYS A 615 16.64 -13.51 22.01
C LYS A 615 17.97 -14.22 22.23
N GLY A 616 18.49 -14.00 23.43
CA GLY A 616 19.81 -14.39 23.87
C GLY A 616 20.03 -15.90 23.91
N LYS A 617 21.33 -16.20 24.07
CA LYS A 617 21.98 -17.49 24.30
C LYS A 617 21.04 -18.63 24.73
N LYS A 618 21.07 -19.74 23.98
CA LYS A 618 20.75 -21.08 24.49
C LYS A 618 21.94 -22.00 24.32
N ASN A 619 22.38 -22.56 25.45
CA ASN A 619 23.09 -23.82 25.53
C ASN A 619 22.10 -24.98 25.32
N GLY A 620 22.56 -26.05 24.70
CA GLY A 620 22.16 -27.44 25.03
C GLY A 620 20.90 -28.02 24.38
N GLU A 621 21.14 -28.78 23.31
CA GLU A 621 20.62 -30.12 22.94
C GLU A 621 19.10 -30.44 22.82
N ASP A 622 18.83 -31.08 21.67
CA ASP A 622 17.78 -32.05 21.32
C ASP A 622 16.30 -31.67 21.32
N ALA A 623 15.76 -31.49 20.10
CA ALA A 623 14.56 -32.19 19.63
C ALA A 623 14.39 -32.00 18.12
N ALA A 624 14.45 -33.11 17.38
CA ALA A 624 14.14 -33.19 15.96
C ALA A 624 12.63 -33.07 15.72
N SER A 625 12.18 -32.17 14.83
CA SER A 625 10.90 -32.33 14.14
C SER A 625 11.01 -31.86 12.69
N LYS A 626 10.84 -32.82 11.78
CA LYS A 626 10.78 -32.67 10.32
C LYS A 626 9.55 -31.86 9.90
N GLY A 627 9.72 -30.97 8.92
CA GLY A 627 8.61 -30.26 8.30
C GLY A 627 9.02 -29.23 7.23
N THR A 628 9.94 -29.57 6.33
CA THR A 628 10.34 -28.69 5.23
C THR A 628 9.42 -28.94 4.02
N ARG A 629 8.45 -28.05 3.76
CA ARG A 629 7.76 -28.01 2.46
C ARG A 629 8.60 -27.12 1.53
N VAL A 630 9.31 -27.78 0.62
CA VAL A 630 10.04 -27.15 -0.49
C VAL A 630 9.06 -26.94 -1.64
N PHE A 631 8.95 -25.71 -2.14
CA PHE A 631 8.16 -25.40 -3.33
C PHE A 631 8.90 -25.92 -4.57
N ASN A 632 8.21 -26.75 -5.36
CA ASN A 632 8.72 -27.31 -6.61
C ASN A 632 8.17 -26.48 -7.77
N ILE A 633 9.03 -25.78 -8.50
CA ILE A 633 8.66 -25.04 -9.71
C ILE A 633 8.77 -26.01 -10.88
N LYS A 634 7.64 -26.38 -11.49
CA LYS A 634 7.62 -27.09 -12.77
C LYS A 634 6.86 -26.26 -13.79
N ARG A 635 7.45 -26.14 -14.99
CA ARG A 635 6.78 -25.69 -16.20
C ARG A 635 5.82 -26.80 -16.64
N MET A 636 4.55 -26.48 -16.82
CA MET A 636 3.60 -27.36 -17.51
C MET A 636 3.27 -26.67 -18.82
N ASP A 637 3.62 -27.34 -19.92
CA ASP A 637 3.35 -26.89 -21.29
C ASP A 637 1.85 -26.75 -21.57
#